data_AF-A0A8H3M781-F1
#
_entry.id   AF-A0A8H3M781-F1
#
_cell.length_a   1.000
_cell.length_b   1.000
_cell.length_c   1.000
_cell.angle_alpha   90.00
_cell.angle_beta   90.00
_cell.angle_gamma   90.00
#
_symmetry.space_group_name_H-M   'P 1'
#
loop_
_entity.id
_entity.type
_entity.pdbx_description
1 polymer ?
#
loop_
_entity_poly.entity_id
_entity_poly.type
_entity_poly.pdbx_seq_one_letter_code
_entity_poly.pdbx_strand_id
1 'polypeptide(L)'
;MKSKKSFSSYRQSHGDEKLLQYGPYDAQIKREAILEQRRLKLARQYLHVKDVLIKQHQRALRDSSAKRSHIQQTLRLAEKNRNTILQRLVEQCAQEVARCKEVARQQQLKNQEEIDRRRANLERRQRATAARRAKLLTVPKSRIFSNETAIPPTREEAAVIIQNHWRYRQLSKVIKTYRSFGISVHVTENLSFQDTVRLLQKPAVIQATGKLLQKARKVSPLTCGANRYKNLSRVFLSAYMIVSHTNEILADIGHFERKLLTSAKVMLRELEHWLNEFSNDEPNKIHVNHLLSFLSAWDTYYNDFDNWKSKDSEKLASNLIAHYVELEKLWNTVKTQANAETEWRMNIVQQQEEIKSKIRNLGGDETISRLERCLRRLKEKLPNEGGDETDTTDSVTGVNNEQEAELIKEQESNTPPRQKFVPSPLVTKVSNLTQNSSELMSKSSSTTSYFAVSPSTSPLSSPLEPSTNTDLHRIMQSLGHDCDGLTNEQLAHEIIIDPEFELQPPKRTELEERVRSMATKAFFDSARADFEKGKYDVWIPNLLSDIKQRLVDLVPPTSPLQSSINEILDIDLIKQQTKVGVYNIRNCIVYITNTMLQICAPVRDEQIQELKNVTDLAEIFKRILEILDQMRLDLANYRVKAFRSYLKEHAVDYERRKFELALKSNRLTLDRTRTWLTPTIDSFLRTVAERNPENVYLPQHKHNHGIKFDQVYNEALVSFIFQQSIIDKNSCPETFLLDVERLWNFQNEGQAITIVAALLMLTKNVATNQANFSSDDDNLPKLKDTLFVLLLDGDTTIDNLTAEILNYLPSSLSSETQSLVKSMVSKTLSQSDKVFSLLSRRIQGVVKQHLQTGQFPKKETLAQYGVLTVAKELEQLSKKICVLGRYNREVYASWYDTVIKEHLSEIKEANKKKKQAAKGKLSMKVIDDKRKE
;
A
#
# COMPACT_ATOMS: atom_id res chain seq x y z
N MET A 1 7.32 46.45 -68.68
CA MET A 1 7.31 47.03 -70.05
C MET A 1 7.05 48.53 -69.96
N LYS A 2 7.82 49.27 -70.76
CA LYS A 2 7.90 50.73 -70.94
C LYS A 2 6.53 51.44 -70.97
N SER A 3 6.45 52.68 -70.45
CA SER A 3 6.37 53.87 -71.31
C SER A 3 6.28 55.17 -70.50
N LYS A 4 7.30 56.02 -70.67
CA LYS A 4 7.23 57.47 -70.51
C LYS A 4 6.35 58.08 -71.62
N LYS A 5 5.61 59.16 -71.31
CA LYS A 5 5.17 60.29 -72.18
C LYS A 5 4.97 61.45 -71.19
N SER A 6 5.75 62.53 -71.07
CA SER A 6 6.39 63.50 -71.96
C SER A 6 5.44 64.35 -72.81
N PHE A 7 5.68 65.67 -72.74
CA PHE A 7 5.20 66.76 -73.61
C PHE A 7 3.74 67.24 -73.37
N SER A 8 3.39 68.53 -73.46
CA SER A 8 4.09 69.71 -73.98
C SER A 8 3.43 70.99 -73.45
N SER A 9 4.28 71.97 -73.12
CA SER A 9 4.18 73.40 -73.44
C SER A 9 3.02 73.85 -74.36
N TYR A 10 2.29 74.89 -73.93
CA TYR A 10 1.91 76.00 -74.80
C TYR A 10 2.19 77.34 -74.13
N ARG A 11 2.87 78.19 -74.90
CA ARG A 11 3.47 79.49 -74.59
C ARG A 11 2.68 80.56 -75.37
N GLN A 12 2.66 81.77 -74.84
CA GLN A 12 2.47 83.06 -75.53
C GLN A 12 1.14 83.43 -76.19
N SER A 13 0.58 84.56 -75.75
CA SER A 13 0.37 85.73 -76.62
C SER A 13 0.14 86.97 -75.73
N HIS A 14 1.07 87.93 -75.85
CA HIS A 14 0.81 89.34 -75.59
C HIS A 14 -0.08 89.87 -76.73
N GLY A 15 -1.10 90.64 -76.39
CA GLY A 15 -1.92 91.42 -77.31
C GLY A 15 -2.55 92.58 -76.55
N ASP A 16 -2.00 93.77 -76.73
CA ASP A 16 -2.65 95.04 -76.43
C ASP A 16 -3.99 95.12 -77.17
N GLU A 17 -5.09 95.39 -76.47
CA GLU A 17 -6.18 96.16 -77.06
C GLU A 17 -7.11 96.77 -76.00
N LYS A 18 -6.95 98.09 -75.87
CA LYS A 18 -7.93 99.13 -75.50
C LYS A 18 -8.65 98.98 -74.15
N LEU A 19 -8.24 99.85 -73.23
CA LEU A 19 -9.11 100.48 -72.24
C LEU A 19 -10.45 100.87 -72.90
N LEU A 20 -11.47 100.07 -72.66
CA LEU A 20 -12.85 100.51 -72.71
C LEU A 20 -13.47 100.17 -71.37
N GLN A 21 -13.96 101.24 -70.78
CA GLN A 21 -14.56 101.39 -69.47
C GLN A 21 -15.71 100.39 -69.32
N TYR A 22 -15.50 99.31 -68.55
CA TYR A 22 -16.56 98.38 -68.18
C TYR A 22 -16.77 98.43 -66.67
N GLY A 23 -18.00 98.77 -66.31
CA GLY A 23 -18.42 99.07 -64.94
C GLY A 23 -18.34 97.86 -63.99
N PRO A 24 -18.62 98.08 -62.70
CA PRO A 24 -18.50 97.07 -61.64
C PRO A 24 -19.27 95.76 -61.90
N TYR A 25 -20.22 95.78 -62.83
CA TYR A 25 -21.06 94.65 -63.22
C TYR A 25 -20.30 93.55 -63.99
N ASP A 26 -19.38 93.88 -64.92
CA ASP A 26 -18.68 92.88 -65.74
C ASP A 26 -17.55 92.14 -65.01
N ALA A 27 -16.92 92.80 -64.04
CA ALA A 27 -15.96 92.15 -63.15
C ALA A 27 -16.66 91.12 -62.23
N GLN A 28 -17.89 91.41 -61.80
CA GLN A 28 -18.74 90.49 -61.04
C GLN A 28 -19.14 89.27 -61.87
N ILE A 29 -19.58 89.46 -63.12
CA ILE A 29 -19.96 88.35 -64.02
C ILE A 29 -18.76 87.43 -64.30
N LYS A 30 -17.56 87.98 -64.57
CA LYS A 30 -16.35 87.15 -64.77
C LYS A 30 -15.93 86.41 -63.49
N ARG A 31 -16.05 87.05 -62.33
CA ARG A 31 -15.78 86.40 -61.03
C ARG A 31 -16.76 85.27 -60.75
N GLU A 32 -18.05 85.48 -61.01
CA GLU A 32 -19.08 84.45 -60.87
C GLU A 32 -18.85 83.28 -61.83
N ALA A 33 -18.52 83.54 -63.10
CA ALA A 33 -18.19 82.50 -64.07
C ALA A 33 -16.97 81.65 -63.64
N ILE A 34 -15.92 82.27 -63.07
CA ILE A 34 -14.75 81.54 -62.53
C ILE A 34 -15.13 80.73 -61.29
N LEU A 35 -15.94 81.29 -60.39
CA LEU A 35 -16.44 80.58 -59.22
C LEU A 35 -17.34 79.40 -59.62
N GLU A 36 -18.16 79.55 -60.65
CA GLU A 36 -19.01 78.51 -61.19
C GLU A 36 -18.19 77.40 -61.87
N GLN A 37 -17.19 77.75 -62.68
CA GLN A 37 -16.24 76.77 -63.23
C GLN A 37 -15.49 76.01 -62.13
N ARG A 38 -15.09 76.68 -61.04
CA ARG A 38 -14.47 76.02 -59.88
C ARG A 38 -15.47 75.11 -59.17
N ARG A 39 -16.72 75.53 -58.97
CA ARG A 39 -17.80 74.70 -58.41
C ARG A 39 -18.03 73.46 -59.26
N LEU A 40 -18.11 73.59 -60.59
CA LEU A 40 -18.27 72.47 -61.52
C LEU A 40 -17.06 71.51 -61.49
N LYS A 41 -15.84 72.04 -61.42
CA LYS A 41 -14.63 71.21 -61.31
C LYS A 41 -14.59 70.44 -60.00
N LEU A 42 -14.95 71.09 -58.88
CA LEU A 42 -15.08 70.44 -57.57
C LEU A 42 -16.21 69.40 -57.58
N ALA A 43 -17.35 69.69 -58.19
CA ALA A 43 -18.45 68.73 -58.34
C ALA A 43 -18.04 67.50 -59.16
N ARG A 44 -17.30 67.69 -60.25
CA ARG A 44 -16.74 66.57 -61.05
C ARG A 44 -15.71 65.75 -60.26
N GLN A 45 -14.83 66.41 -59.49
CA GLN A 45 -13.88 65.72 -58.62
C GLN A 45 -14.61 64.95 -57.52
N TYR A 46 -15.65 65.52 -56.92
CA TYR A 46 -16.48 64.87 -55.92
C TYR A 46 -17.18 63.62 -56.49
N LEU A 47 -17.78 63.72 -57.67
CA LEU A 47 -18.40 62.57 -58.34
C LEU A 47 -17.38 61.49 -58.70
N HIS A 48 -16.19 61.88 -59.18
CA HIS A 48 -15.13 60.93 -59.50
C HIS A 48 -14.62 60.18 -58.26
N VAL A 49 -14.41 60.89 -57.14
CA VAL A 49 -14.02 60.28 -55.87
C VAL A 49 -15.10 59.33 -55.38
N LYS A 50 -16.38 59.71 -55.47
CA LYS A 50 -17.52 58.85 -55.12
C LYS A 50 -17.55 57.57 -55.96
N ASP A 51 -17.34 57.67 -57.27
CA ASP A 51 -17.29 56.51 -58.17
C ASP A 51 -16.10 55.58 -57.87
N VAL A 52 -14.93 56.14 -57.56
CA VAL A 52 -13.75 55.36 -57.17
C VAL A 52 -14.01 54.62 -55.86
N LEU A 53 -14.61 55.30 -54.86
CA LEU A 53 -15.00 54.68 -53.58
C LEU A 53 -16.02 53.56 -53.78
N ILE A 54 -17.04 53.75 -54.62
CA ILE A 54 -18.01 52.70 -54.95
C ILE A 54 -17.32 51.50 -55.61
N LYS A 55 -16.44 51.73 -56.58
CA LYS A 55 -15.69 50.65 -57.25
C LYS A 55 -14.74 49.93 -56.29
N GLN A 56 -14.10 50.65 -55.38
CA GLN A 56 -13.23 50.06 -54.35
C GLN A 56 -14.05 49.21 -53.38
N HIS A 57 -15.21 49.71 -52.93
CA HIS A 57 -16.12 48.96 -52.07
C HIS A 57 -16.65 47.69 -52.74
N GLN A 58 -17.03 47.77 -54.03
CA GLN A 58 -17.46 46.61 -54.82
C GLN A 58 -16.34 45.57 -54.99
N ARG A 59 -15.09 45.99 -55.20
CA ARG A 59 -13.94 45.07 -55.24
C ARG A 59 -13.71 44.40 -53.89
N ALA A 60 -13.74 45.16 -52.80
CA ALA A 60 -13.60 44.61 -51.45
C ALA A 60 -14.71 43.60 -51.11
N LEU A 61 -15.95 43.84 -51.55
CA LEU A 61 -17.07 42.91 -51.39
C LEU A 61 -16.85 41.61 -52.20
N ARG A 62 -16.36 41.72 -53.45
CA ARG A 62 -16.05 40.55 -54.29
C ARG A 62 -14.92 39.71 -53.71
N ASP A 63 -13.84 40.35 -53.26
CA ASP A 63 -12.70 39.66 -52.62
C ASP A 63 -13.14 38.98 -51.32
N SER A 64 -13.99 39.65 -50.53
CA SER A 64 -14.57 39.06 -49.31
C SER A 64 -15.53 37.90 -49.61
N SER A 65 -16.27 37.96 -50.72
CA SER A 65 -17.12 36.86 -51.19
C SER A 65 -16.29 35.66 -51.67
N ALA A 66 -15.25 35.90 -52.46
CA ALA A 66 -14.34 34.87 -52.95
C ALA A 66 -13.61 34.16 -51.81
N LYS A 67 -13.12 34.91 -50.81
CA LYS A 67 -12.51 34.36 -49.59
C LYS A 67 -13.51 33.49 -48.80
N ARG A 68 -14.75 33.96 -48.61
CA ARG A 68 -15.80 33.18 -47.93
C ARG A 68 -16.13 31.88 -48.67
N SER A 69 -16.23 31.92 -50.00
CA SER A 69 -16.45 30.73 -50.84
C SER A 69 -15.31 29.73 -50.72
N HIS A 70 -14.06 30.20 -50.78
CA HIS A 70 -12.88 29.34 -50.64
C HIS A 70 -12.81 28.68 -49.26
N ILE A 71 -13.09 29.44 -48.18
CA ILE A 71 -13.15 28.89 -46.82
C ILE A 71 -14.25 27.84 -46.70
N GLN A 72 -15.44 28.08 -47.25
CA GLN A 72 -16.52 27.10 -47.25
C GLN A 72 -16.16 25.83 -48.02
N GLN A 73 -15.46 25.95 -49.14
CA GLN A 73 -15.00 24.80 -49.92
C GLN A 73 -13.97 23.96 -49.15
N THR A 74 -13.02 24.61 -48.48
CA THR A 74 -12.02 23.94 -47.64
C THR A 74 -12.66 23.27 -46.43
N LEU A 75 -13.65 23.90 -45.80
CA LEU A 75 -14.41 23.30 -44.70
C LEU A 75 -15.17 22.04 -45.15
N ARG A 76 -15.87 22.09 -46.30
CA ARG A 76 -16.56 20.92 -46.85
C ARG A 76 -15.60 19.77 -47.18
N LEU A 77 -14.41 20.09 -47.68
CA LEU A 77 -13.38 19.08 -47.94
C LEU A 77 -12.87 18.45 -46.63
N ALA A 78 -12.64 19.27 -45.61
CA ALA A 78 -12.23 18.80 -44.29
C ALA A 78 -13.32 17.93 -43.63
N GLU A 79 -14.59 18.33 -43.74
CA GLU A 79 -15.75 17.53 -43.27
C GLU A 79 -15.82 16.19 -43.98
N LYS A 80 -15.66 16.17 -45.32
CA LYS A 80 -15.64 14.92 -46.09
C LYS A 80 -14.49 14.01 -45.68
N ASN A 81 -13.29 14.55 -45.49
CA ASN A 81 -12.13 13.78 -45.04
C ASN A 81 -12.31 13.25 -43.61
N ARG A 82 -12.88 14.06 -42.71
CA ARG A 82 -13.20 13.64 -41.35
C ARG A 82 -14.22 12.49 -41.37
N ASN A 83 -15.27 12.61 -42.19
CA ASN A 83 -16.32 11.60 -42.28
C ASN A 83 -15.79 10.28 -42.87
N THR A 84 -14.87 10.31 -43.83
CA THR A 84 -14.27 9.07 -44.37
C THR A 84 -13.35 8.39 -43.36
N ILE A 85 -12.62 9.14 -42.53
CA ILE A 85 -11.82 8.58 -41.43
C ILE A 85 -12.73 7.95 -40.37
N LEU A 86 -13.81 8.64 -39.99
CA LEU A 86 -14.79 8.12 -39.05
C LEU A 86 -15.45 6.84 -39.56
N GLN A 87 -15.79 6.77 -40.85
CA GLN A 87 -16.33 5.54 -41.44
C GLN A 87 -15.34 4.37 -41.34
N ARG A 88 -14.05 4.57 -41.66
CA ARG A 88 -13.04 3.51 -41.50
C ARG A 88 -12.90 3.05 -40.04
N LEU A 89 -12.94 3.98 -39.09
CA LEU A 89 -12.87 3.65 -37.67
C LEU A 89 -14.10 2.85 -37.23
N VAL A 90 -15.30 3.22 -37.69
CA VAL A 90 -16.54 2.48 -37.41
C VAL A 90 -16.46 1.06 -38.01
N GLU A 91 -15.95 0.91 -39.23
CA GLU A 91 -15.74 -0.40 -39.85
C GLU A 91 -14.74 -1.26 -39.08
N GLN A 92 -13.62 -0.69 -38.63
CA GLN A 92 -12.63 -1.40 -37.81
C GLN A 92 -13.20 -1.81 -36.44
N CYS A 93 -13.92 -0.90 -35.77
CA CYS A 93 -14.62 -1.21 -34.52
C CYS A 93 -15.67 -2.30 -34.72
N ALA A 94 -16.42 -2.28 -35.83
CA ALA A 94 -17.41 -3.30 -36.14
C ALA A 94 -16.77 -4.68 -36.35
N GLN A 95 -15.61 -4.73 -37.04
CA GLN A 95 -14.85 -5.97 -37.23
C GLN A 95 -14.31 -6.52 -35.90
N GLU A 96 -13.76 -5.67 -35.04
CA GLU A 96 -13.23 -6.11 -33.74
C GLU A 96 -14.37 -6.58 -32.82
N VAL A 97 -15.50 -5.88 -32.79
CA VAL A 97 -16.70 -6.32 -32.04
C VAL A 97 -17.22 -7.66 -32.57
N ALA A 98 -17.21 -7.88 -33.89
CA ALA A 98 -17.59 -9.17 -34.47
C ALA A 98 -16.63 -10.29 -34.02
N ARG A 99 -15.32 -10.01 -34.00
CA ARG A 99 -14.30 -10.96 -33.50
C ARG A 99 -14.52 -11.29 -32.03
N CYS A 100 -14.73 -10.27 -31.19
CA CYS A 100 -15.02 -10.43 -29.77
C CYS A 100 -16.30 -11.24 -29.52
N LYS A 101 -17.35 -11.02 -30.32
CA LYS A 101 -18.60 -11.80 -30.26
C LYS A 101 -18.38 -13.27 -30.60
N GLU A 102 -17.57 -13.58 -31.62
CA GLU A 102 -17.25 -14.97 -31.96
C GLU A 102 -16.44 -15.66 -30.87
N VAL A 103 -15.46 -14.97 -30.28
CA VAL A 103 -14.70 -15.50 -29.13
C VAL A 103 -15.63 -15.75 -27.93
N ALA A 104 -16.54 -14.83 -27.64
CA ALA A 104 -17.55 -15.00 -26.58
C ALA A 104 -18.45 -16.22 -26.84
N ARG A 105 -18.90 -16.42 -28.08
CA ARG A 105 -19.70 -17.58 -28.50
C ARG A 105 -18.94 -18.90 -28.32
N GLN A 106 -17.67 -18.94 -28.72
CA GLN A 106 -16.82 -20.12 -28.52
C GLN A 106 -16.60 -20.43 -27.04
N GLN A 107 -16.43 -19.40 -26.21
CA GLN A 107 -16.28 -19.59 -24.76
C GLN A 107 -17.57 -20.10 -24.12
N GLN A 108 -18.73 -19.59 -24.56
CA GLN A 108 -20.03 -20.05 -24.09
C GLN A 108 -20.28 -21.52 -24.45
N LEU A 109 -19.91 -21.95 -25.68
CA LEU A 109 -19.96 -23.34 -26.09
C LEU A 109 -19.07 -24.25 -25.22
N LYS A 110 -17.82 -23.84 -24.97
CA LYS A 110 -16.92 -24.60 -24.08
C LYS A 110 -17.45 -24.73 -22.66
N ASN A 111 -18.02 -23.65 -22.11
CA ASN A 111 -18.62 -23.67 -20.79
C ASN A 111 -19.84 -24.62 -20.76
N GLN A 112 -20.66 -24.61 -21.81
CA GLN A 112 -21.82 -25.50 -21.93
C GLN A 112 -21.39 -26.96 -22.03
N GLU A 113 -20.37 -27.28 -22.84
CA GLU A 113 -19.79 -28.62 -22.92
C GLU A 113 -19.25 -29.09 -21.56
N GLU A 114 -18.64 -28.20 -20.77
CA GLU A 114 -18.15 -28.54 -19.45
C GLU A 114 -19.30 -28.80 -18.45
N ILE A 115 -20.36 -27.99 -18.50
CA ILE A 115 -21.58 -28.20 -17.71
C ILE A 115 -22.21 -29.55 -18.07
N ASP A 116 -22.31 -29.87 -19.36
CA ASP A 116 -22.89 -31.12 -19.83
C ASP A 116 -22.01 -32.32 -19.42
N ARG A 117 -20.68 -32.20 -19.46
CA ARG A 117 -19.76 -33.21 -18.91
C ARG A 117 -19.96 -33.42 -17.41
N ARG A 118 -20.12 -32.34 -16.63
CA ARG A 118 -20.39 -32.44 -15.18
C ARG A 118 -21.74 -33.10 -14.91
N ARG A 119 -22.78 -32.73 -15.66
CA ARG A 119 -24.11 -33.34 -15.59
C ARG A 119 -24.06 -34.83 -15.92
N ALA A 120 -23.40 -35.22 -17.01
CA ALA A 120 -23.24 -36.61 -17.41
C ALA A 120 -22.46 -37.43 -16.37
N ASN A 121 -21.42 -36.86 -15.75
CA ASN A 121 -20.70 -37.51 -14.65
C ASN A 121 -21.57 -37.69 -13.40
N LEU A 122 -22.38 -36.68 -13.06
CA LEU A 122 -23.31 -36.76 -11.94
C LEU A 122 -24.37 -37.83 -12.18
N GLU A 123 -24.91 -37.91 -13.39
CA GLU A 123 -25.87 -38.93 -13.79
C GLU A 123 -25.25 -40.34 -13.76
N ARG A 124 -24.00 -40.52 -14.23
CA ARG A 124 -23.25 -41.78 -14.07
C ARG A 124 -23.11 -42.18 -12.60
N ARG A 125 -22.80 -41.24 -11.71
CA ARG A 125 -22.72 -41.49 -10.25
C ARG A 125 -24.07 -41.90 -9.69
N GLN A 126 -25.15 -41.24 -10.09
CA GLN A 126 -26.50 -41.59 -9.64
C GLN A 126 -26.92 -42.98 -10.14
N ARG A 127 -26.68 -43.31 -11.42
CA ARG A 127 -26.95 -44.65 -11.98
C ARG A 127 -26.12 -45.74 -11.29
N ALA A 128 -24.84 -45.49 -11.04
CA ALA A 128 -24.00 -46.42 -10.30
C ALA A 128 -24.51 -46.62 -8.87
N THR A 129 -24.96 -45.56 -8.19
CA THR A 129 -25.53 -45.63 -6.85
C THR A 129 -26.87 -46.36 -6.83
N ALA A 130 -27.73 -46.13 -7.83
CA ALA A 130 -28.99 -46.85 -8.00
C ALA A 130 -28.75 -48.35 -8.27
N ALA A 131 -27.78 -48.69 -9.13
CA ALA A 131 -27.37 -50.08 -9.36
C ALA A 131 -26.81 -50.74 -8.10
N ARG A 132 -26.05 -50.02 -7.26
CA ARG A 132 -25.60 -50.50 -5.94
C ARG A 132 -26.78 -50.80 -5.02
N ARG A 133 -27.76 -49.90 -4.95
CA ARG A 133 -28.98 -50.11 -4.14
C ARG A 133 -29.77 -51.31 -4.64
N ALA A 134 -29.96 -51.46 -5.95
CA ALA A 134 -30.64 -52.60 -6.54
C ALA A 134 -29.93 -53.93 -6.25
N LYS A 135 -28.59 -53.95 -6.31
CA LYS A 135 -27.78 -55.15 -6.04
C LYS A 135 -27.74 -55.52 -4.56
N LEU A 136 -27.81 -54.55 -3.65
CA LEU A 136 -27.92 -54.80 -2.20
C LEU A 136 -29.29 -55.36 -1.81
N LEU A 137 -30.35 -55.05 -2.57
CA LEU A 137 -31.68 -55.60 -2.35
C LEU A 137 -31.81 -57.07 -2.80
N THR A 138 -30.94 -57.57 -3.67
CA THR A 138 -31.00 -58.93 -4.21
C THR A 138 -30.03 -59.92 -3.56
N VAL A 139 -29.13 -59.47 -2.68
CA VAL A 139 -28.15 -60.32 -2.00
C VAL A 139 -28.66 -60.73 -0.61
N PRO A 140 -28.75 -62.05 -0.29
CA PRO A 140 -29.13 -62.52 1.04
C PRO A 140 -28.19 -61.99 2.12
N LYS A 141 -28.74 -61.53 3.26
CA LYS A 141 -28.00 -60.89 4.37
C LYS A 141 -26.79 -61.69 4.88
N SER A 142 -26.78 -63.01 4.69
CA SER A 142 -25.69 -63.90 5.11
C SER A 142 -24.40 -63.77 4.27
N ARG A 143 -24.47 -63.28 3.03
CA ARG A 143 -23.28 -63.08 2.16
C ARG A 143 -22.68 -61.66 2.21
N ILE A 144 -23.30 -60.73 2.95
CA ILE A 144 -22.83 -59.34 3.04
C ILE A 144 -21.51 -59.23 3.84
N PHE A 145 -21.19 -60.23 4.67
CA PHE A 145 -20.05 -60.21 5.59
C PHE A 145 -18.83 -61.07 5.16
N SER A 146 -18.86 -61.72 3.99
CA SER A 146 -17.68 -62.44 3.47
C SER A 146 -16.79 -61.50 2.64
N ASN A 147 -15.50 -61.40 3.00
CA ASN A 147 -14.48 -60.52 2.38
C ASN A 147 -14.24 -60.72 0.87
N GLU A 148 -14.87 -61.70 0.23
CA GLU A 148 -14.67 -62.02 -1.19
C GLU A 148 -15.44 -61.10 -2.15
N THR A 149 -16.35 -60.24 -1.66
CA THR A 149 -17.09 -59.28 -2.48
C THR A 149 -16.68 -57.83 -2.24
N ALA A 150 -15.38 -57.55 -2.05
CA ALA A 150 -14.88 -56.19 -1.98
C ALA A 150 -14.98 -55.52 -3.37
N ILE A 151 -15.94 -54.60 -3.51
CA ILE A 151 -16.08 -53.77 -4.71
C ILE A 151 -14.81 -52.92 -4.87
N PRO A 152 -14.20 -52.85 -6.07
CA PRO A 152 -12.98 -52.07 -6.27
C PRO A 152 -13.23 -50.58 -5.94
N PRO A 153 -12.32 -49.94 -5.17
CA PRO A 153 -12.49 -48.55 -4.75
C PRO A 153 -12.51 -47.62 -5.96
N THR A 154 -13.31 -46.56 -5.87
CA THR A 154 -13.29 -45.49 -6.88
C THR A 154 -11.89 -44.85 -6.96
N ARG A 155 -11.54 -44.22 -8.09
CA ARG A 155 -10.19 -43.60 -8.27
C ARG A 155 -9.80 -42.66 -7.13
N GLU A 156 -10.77 -41.93 -6.58
CA GLU A 156 -10.59 -41.01 -5.46
C GLU A 156 -10.34 -41.75 -4.14
N GLU A 157 -11.15 -42.77 -3.84
CA GLU A 157 -10.97 -43.63 -2.66
C GLU A 157 -9.63 -44.39 -2.73
N ALA A 158 -9.27 -44.91 -3.90
CA ALA A 158 -7.98 -45.56 -4.13
C ALA A 158 -6.82 -44.60 -3.89
N ALA A 159 -6.93 -43.34 -4.34
CA ALA A 159 -5.91 -42.32 -4.09
C ALA A 159 -5.75 -42.02 -2.59
N VAL A 160 -6.85 -41.91 -1.84
CA VAL A 160 -6.82 -41.69 -0.38
C VAL A 160 -6.18 -42.88 0.34
N ILE A 161 -6.54 -44.11 -0.04
CA ILE A 161 -5.95 -45.33 0.53
C ILE A 161 -4.44 -45.38 0.26
N ILE A 162 -4.01 -45.11 -0.97
CA ILE A 162 -2.59 -45.08 -1.35
C ILE A 162 -1.83 -44.00 -0.58
N GLN A 163 -2.41 -42.79 -0.47
CA GLN A 163 -1.79 -41.70 0.28
C GLN A 163 -1.67 -42.04 1.77
N ASN A 164 -2.72 -42.61 2.38
CA ASN A 164 -2.68 -43.03 3.77
C ASN A 164 -1.65 -44.15 3.97
N HIS A 165 -1.62 -45.15 3.09
CA HIS A 165 -0.61 -46.21 3.16
C HIS A 165 0.83 -45.67 3.05
N TRP A 166 1.06 -44.70 2.16
CA TRP A 166 2.36 -44.04 2.04
C TRP A 166 2.73 -43.26 3.31
N ARG A 167 1.79 -42.47 3.87
CA ARG A 167 1.98 -41.73 5.12
C ARG A 167 2.30 -42.67 6.29
N TYR A 168 1.60 -43.79 6.38
CA TYR A 168 1.82 -44.83 7.39
C TYR A 168 3.24 -45.38 7.30
N ARG A 169 3.67 -45.74 6.08
CA ARG A 169 5.01 -46.29 5.83
C ARG A 169 6.14 -45.30 6.16
N GLN A 170 5.92 -44.00 5.94
CA GLN A 170 6.89 -42.96 6.29
C GLN A 170 6.99 -42.76 7.81
N LEU A 171 5.87 -42.77 8.53
CA LEU A 171 5.83 -42.58 9.98
C LEU A 171 6.28 -43.83 10.75
N SER A 172 5.90 -45.02 10.30
CA SER A 172 6.18 -46.30 10.97
C SER A 172 7.68 -46.51 11.23
N LYS A 173 8.55 -46.20 10.26
CA LYS A 173 10.01 -46.31 10.44
C LYS A 173 10.53 -45.43 11.58
N VAL A 174 10.04 -44.21 11.67
CA VAL A 174 10.51 -43.22 12.65
C VAL A 174 9.92 -43.48 14.02
N ILE A 175 8.65 -43.90 14.08
CA ILE A 175 7.98 -44.31 15.32
C ILE A 175 8.66 -45.54 15.93
N LYS A 176 8.98 -46.56 15.13
CA LYS A 176 9.74 -47.74 15.59
C LYS A 176 11.11 -47.36 16.16
N THR A 177 11.81 -46.44 15.50
CA THR A 177 13.11 -45.92 15.95
C THR A 177 12.99 -45.12 17.25
N TYR A 178 11.91 -44.35 17.45
CA TYR A 178 11.69 -43.64 18.71
C TYR A 178 11.34 -44.60 19.85
N ARG A 179 10.47 -45.58 19.58
CA ARG A 179 10.05 -46.60 20.55
C ARG A 179 11.17 -47.51 21.04
N SER A 180 12.19 -47.79 20.22
CA SER A 180 13.33 -48.60 20.65
C SER A 180 14.13 -47.98 21.81
N PHE A 181 13.95 -46.68 22.08
CA PHE A 181 14.56 -46.02 23.23
C PHE A 181 13.73 -46.14 24.52
N GLY A 182 12.50 -46.67 24.45
CA GLY A 182 11.69 -46.97 25.64
C GLY A 182 11.29 -45.76 26.49
N ILE A 183 11.19 -44.57 25.90
CA ILE A 183 10.86 -43.34 26.62
C ILE A 183 9.34 -43.22 26.74
N SER A 184 8.84 -43.29 27.96
CA SER A 184 7.43 -43.02 28.31
C SER A 184 7.37 -42.24 29.62
N VAL A 185 6.23 -41.60 29.90
CA VAL A 185 6.03 -40.85 31.14
C VAL A 185 6.27 -41.74 32.37
N HIS A 186 5.76 -42.98 32.34
CA HIS A 186 5.93 -43.96 33.41
C HIS A 186 7.40 -44.39 33.62
N VAL A 187 8.20 -44.48 32.56
CA VAL A 187 9.63 -44.84 32.69
C VAL A 187 10.42 -43.69 33.30
N THR A 188 10.12 -42.44 32.93
CA THR A 188 10.83 -41.26 33.43
C THR A 188 10.45 -40.88 34.87
N GLU A 189 9.25 -41.23 35.33
CA GLU A 189 8.81 -41.07 36.73
C GLU A 189 9.53 -42.03 37.69
N ASN A 190 9.89 -43.24 37.25
CA ASN A 190 10.55 -44.25 38.07
C ASN A 190 12.08 -44.15 38.09
N LEU A 191 12.66 -43.27 37.26
CA LEU A 191 14.11 -43.05 37.19
C LEU A 191 14.52 -41.84 38.04
N SER A 192 15.71 -41.89 38.63
CA SER A 192 16.30 -40.72 39.30
C SER A 192 16.44 -39.53 38.33
N PHE A 193 16.45 -38.30 38.83
CA PHE A 193 16.62 -37.11 37.99
C PHE A 193 17.92 -37.16 37.17
N GLN A 194 19.04 -37.56 37.79
CA GLN A 194 20.32 -37.67 37.10
C GLN A 194 20.31 -38.72 35.99
N ASP A 195 19.66 -39.86 36.20
CA ASP A 195 19.58 -40.92 35.19
C ASP A 195 18.60 -40.57 34.07
N THR A 196 17.53 -39.84 34.39
CA THR A 196 16.60 -39.26 33.41
C THR A 196 17.33 -38.27 32.50
N VAL A 197 18.14 -37.36 33.07
CA VAL A 197 18.95 -36.42 32.30
C VAL A 197 19.96 -37.14 31.41
N ARG A 198 20.68 -38.15 31.94
CA ARG A 198 21.63 -38.96 31.15
C ARG A 198 20.95 -39.68 29.99
N LEU A 199 19.74 -40.21 30.18
CA LEU A 199 18.97 -40.88 29.13
C LEU A 199 18.53 -39.91 28.03
N LEU A 200 17.99 -38.75 28.40
CA LEU A 200 17.45 -37.75 27.47
C LEU A 200 18.54 -36.96 26.73
N GLN A 201 19.74 -36.83 27.29
CA GLN A 201 20.88 -36.18 26.65
C GLN A 201 21.61 -37.04 25.61
N LYS A 202 21.31 -38.35 25.51
CA LYS A 202 21.94 -39.24 24.52
C LYS A 202 21.72 -38.68 23.10
N PRO A 203 22.78 -38.53 22.28
CA PRO A 203 22.66 -37.96 20.93
C PRO A 203 21.68 -38.73 20.03
N ALA A 204 21.63 -40.06 20.18
CA ALA A 204 20.73 -40.94 19.45
C ALA A 204 19.24 -40.62 19.75
N VAL A 205 18.91 -40.34 21.00
CA VAL A 205 17.55 -39.98 21.44
C VAL A 205 17.15 -38.62 20.86
N ILE A 206 18.02 -37.61 21.00
CA ILE A 206 17.77 -36.25 20.48
C ILE A 206 17.55 -36.28 18.97
N GLN A 207 18.34 -37.07 18.24
CA GLN A 207 18.21 -37.21 16.79
C GLN A 207 16.94 -37.97 16.39
N ALA A 208 16.57 -39.03 17.11
CA ALA A 208 15.36 -39.80 16.86
C ALA A 208 14.10 -38.97 17.08
N THR A 209 14.02 -38.24 18.21
CA THR A 209 12.93 -37.30 18.52
C THR A 209 12.80 -36.20 17.47
N GLY A 210 13.93 -35.64 17.01
CA GLY A 210 13.94 -34.61 15.97
C GLY A 210 13.38 -35.12 14.64
N LYS A 211 13.76 -36.34 14.25
CA LYS A 211 13.23 -37.01 13.04
C LYS A 211 11.73 -37.29 13.17
N LEU A 212 11.25 -37.70 14.35
CA LEU A 212 9.83 -37.95 14.62
C LEU A 212 9.00 -36.69 14.44
N LEU A 213 9.35 -35.61 15.14
CA LEU A 213 8.62 -34.33 15.08
C LEU A 213 8.65 -33.74 13.67
N GLN A 214 9.79 -33.80 12.98
CA GLN A 214 9.90 -33.27 11.62
C GLN A 214 9.03 -34.05 10.62
N LYS A 215 8.97 -35.39 10.75
CA LYS A 215 8.18 -36.24 9.85
C LYS A 215 6.69 -36.18 10.17
N ALA A 216 6.30 -36.12 11.43
CA ALA A 216 4.92 -35.91 11.87
C ALA A 216 4.32 -34.63 11.26
N ARG A 217 5.08 -33.52 11.27
CA ARG A 217 4.65 -32.24 10.66
C ARG A 217 4.53 -32.30 9.14
N LYS A 218 5.49 -32.93 8.45
CA LYS A 218 5.48 -33.05 6.97
C LYS A 218 4.31 -33.87 6.43
N VAL A 219 3.76 -34.76 7.25
CA VAL A 219 2.66 -35.64 6.87
C VAL A 219 1.29 -34.97 7.08
N SER A 220 1.21 -33.93 7.91
CA SER A 220 -0.01 -33.17 8.16
C SER A 220 -0.28 -32.12 7.05
N PRO A 221 -1.49 -32.09 6.45
CA PRO A 221 -1.86 -31.12 5.43
C PRO A 221 -2.13 -29.71 5.98
N LEU A 222 -2.26 -29.54 7.30
CA LEU A 222 -2.74 -28.32 7.95
C LEU A 222 -1.64 -27.45 8.57
N THR A 223 -0.39 -27.91 8.64
CA THR A 223 0.68 -27.15 9.32
C THR A 223 1.52 -26.34 8.34
N CYS A 224 1.13 -25.08 8.13
CA CYS A 224 1.96 -24.06 7.48
C CYS A 224 2.96 -23.46 8.50
N GLY A 225 4.24 -23.37 8.12
CA GLY A 225 5.28 -22.64 8.87
C GLY A 225 6.53 -23.47 9.19
N ALA A 226 7.50 -23.49 8.29
CA ALA A 226 8.70 -24.33 8.40
C ALA A 226 9.71 -23.91 9.50
N ASN A 227 9.57 -22.74 10.16
CA ASN A 227 10.65 -22.16 10.97
C ASN A 227 10.28 -21.58 12.36
N ARG A 228 9.11 -21.89 12.94
CA ARG A 228 8.71 -21.28 14.24
C ARG A 228 9.48 -21.76 15.48
N TYR A 229 10.05 -22.97 15.45
CA TYR A 229 10.56 -23.62 16.67
C TYR A 229 12.09 -23.72 16.69
N LYS A 230 12.73 -23.22 17.76
CA LYS A 230 14.16 -23.38 18.06
C LYS A 230 14.35 -24.62 18.92
N ASN A 231 15.39 -25.42 18.66
CA ASN A 231 15.77 -26.58 19.47
C ASN A 231 14.64 -27.61 19.72
N LEU A 232 13.84 -27.95 18.71
CA LEU A 232 12.64 -28.82 18.82
C LEU A 232 12.82 -30.06 19.69
N SER A 233 13.86 -30.86 19.42
CA SER A 233 14.10 -32.09 20.17
C SER A 233 14.35 -31.83 21.66
N ARG A 234 15.08 -30.76 22.01
CA ARG A 234 15.44 -30.48 23.41
C ARG A 234 14.25 -29.93 24.18
N VAL A 235 13.47 -29.03 23.57
CA VAL A 235 12.24 -28.48 24.18
C VAL A 235 11.17 -29.56 24.35
N PHE A 236 11.09 -30.50 23.41
CA PHE A 236 10.19 -31.64 23.54
C PHE A 236 10.63 -32.58 24.67
N LEU A 237 11.91 -32.95 24.72
CA LEU A 237 12.41 -33.86 25.76
C LEU A 237 12.37 -33.22 27.16
N SER A 238 12.45 -31.89 27.27
CA SER A 238 12.27 -31.21 28.57
C SER A 238 10.86 -31.39 29.13
N ALA A 239 9.85 -31.67 28.31
CA ALA A 239 8.50 -31.96 28.81
C ALA A 239 8.48 -33.20 29.71
N TYR A 240 9.24 -34.25 29.36
CA TYR A 240 9.36 -35.44 30.19
C TYR A 240 10.03 -35.13 31.54
N MET A 241 11.02 -34.25 31.55
CA MET A 241 11.67 -33.80 32.78
C MET A 241 10.72 -32.98 33.66
N ILE A 242 10.02 -32.00 33.07
CA ILE A 242 9.07 -31.13 33.76
C ILE A 242 7.93 -31.93 34.41
N VAL A 243 7.44 -32.97 33.72
CA VAL A 243 6.35 -33.82 34.23
C VAL A 243 6.84 -34.80 35.31
N SER A 244 8.02 -35.40 35.14
CA SER A 244 8.50 -36.46 36.04
C SER A 244 9.18 -35.93 37.30
N HIS A 245 9.90 -34.80 37.20
CA HIS A 245 10.72 -34.23 38.28
C HIS A 245 10.36 -32.77 38.52
N THR A 246 9.07 -32.48 38.74
CA THR A 246 8.55 -31.11 38.87
C THR A 246 9.20 -30.34 40.03
N ASN A 247 9.40 -30.99 41.19
CA ASN A 247 9.93 -30.35 42.40
C ASN A 247 11.43 -30.01 42.30
N GLU A 248 12.19 -30.70 41.46
CA GLU A 248 13.62 -30.42 41.28
C GLU A 248 13.88 -29.32 40.23
N ILE A 249 12.92 -29.09 39.32
CA ILE A 249 13.05 -28.13 38.21
C ILE A 249 12.36 -26.81 38.51
N LEU A 250 11.25 -26.82 39.26
CA LEU A 250 10.43 -25.66 39.55
C LEU A 250 10.44 -25.40 41.06
N ALA A 251 11.23 -24.40 41.49
CA ALA A 251 11.38 -24.03 42.89
C ALA A 251 10.10 -23.43 43.51
N ASP A 252 9.28 -22.72 42.71
CA ASP A 252 7.99 -22.14 43.11
C ASP A 252 6.91 -22.41 42.04
N ILE A 253 5.75 -22.93 42.46
CA ILE A 253 4.64 -23.25 41.54
C ILE A 253 3.77 -21.99 41.30
N GLY A 254 4.30 -21.06 40.51
CA GLY A 254 3.56 -19.91 40.00
C GLY A 254 2.55 -20.26 38.89
N HIS A 255 1.85 -19.24 38.37
CA HIS A 255 0.82 -19.41 37.34
C HIS A 255 1.39 -19.94 36.00
N PHE A 256 2.60 -19.51 35.61
CA PHE A 256 3.22 -19.91 34.35
C PHE A 256 3.75 -21.34 34.42
N GLU A 257 4.25 -21.74 35.59
CA GLU A 257 4.75 -23.07 35.93
C GLU A 257 3.61 -24.10 35.91
N ARG A 258 2.43 -23.77 36.47
CA ARG A 258 1.23 -24.64 36.38
C ARG A 258 0.74 -24.80 34.96
N LYS A 259 0.73 -23.70 34.19
CA LYS A 259 0.29 -23.72 32.80
C LYS A 259 1.21 -24.60 31.94
N LEU A 260 2.53 -24.45 32.13
CA LEU A 260 3.55 -25.26 31.47
C LEU A 260 3.44 -26.75 31.83
N LEU A 261 3.24 -27.06 33.11
CA LEU A 261 3.04 -28.45 33.55
C LEU A 261 1.77 -29.06 32.95
N THR A 262 0.69 -28.29 32.88
CA THR A 262 -0.59 -28.75 32.32
C THR A 262 -0.47 -29.00 30.81
N SER A 263 0.13 -28.08 30.06
CA SER A 263 0.32 -28.26 28.62
C SER A 263 1.32 -29.37 28.29
N ALA A 264 2.37 -29.55 29.10
CA ALA A 264 3.30 -30.69 28.97
C ALA A 264 2.60 -32.05 29.18
N LYS A 265 1.76 -32.18 30.22
CA LYS A 265 0.99 -33.40 30.49
C LYS A 265 0.01 -33.74 29.37
N VAL A 266 -0.71 -32.73 28.86
CA VAL A 266 -1.65 -32.91 27.74
C VAL A 266 -0.90 -33.36 26.49
N MET A 267 0.20 -32.68 26.15
CA MET A 267 1.01 -33.02 24.98
C MET A 267 1.57 -34.44 25.03
N LEU A 268 2.13 -34.87 26.17
CA LEU A 268 2.67 -36.22 26.32
C LEU A 268 1.58 -37.29 26.29
N ARG A 269 0.40 -37.00 26.85
CA ARG A 269 -0.77 -37.89 26.75
C ARG A 269 -1.20 -38.07 25.30
N GLU A 270 -1.38 -37.00 24.54
CA GLU A 270 -1.77 -37.08 23.12
C GLU A 270 -0.72 -37.79 22.28
N LEU A 271 0.57 -37.64 22.61
CA LEU A 271 1.65 -38.40 21.98
C LEU A 271 1.50 -39.90 22.25
N GLU A 272 1.28 -40.31 23.50
CA GLU A 272 1.15 -41.72 23.86
C GLU A 272 -0.09 -42.36 23.21
N HIS A 273 -1.22 -41.64 23.13
CA HIS A 273 -2.41 -42.08 22.41
C HIS A 273 -2.11 -42.29 20.92
N TRP A 274 -1.48 -41.30 20.29
CA TRP A 274 -1.07 -41.37 18.89
C TRP A 274 -0.12 -42.54 18.63
N LEU A 275 0.87 -42.76 19.50
CA LEU A 275 1.80 -43.87 19.37
C LEU A 275 1.08 -45.22 19.53
N ASN A 276 0.23 -45.38 20.55
CA ASN A 276 -0.47 -46.63 20.84
C ASN A 276 -1.40 -47.06 19.70
N GLU A 277 -2.09 -46.13 19.05
CA GLU A 277 -2.91 -46.43 17.87
C GLU A 277 -2.10 -46.91 16.66
N PHE A 278 -0.85 -46.42 16.51
CA PHE A 278 0.07 -46.90 15.46
C PHE A 278 0.49 -48.37 15.63
N SER A 279 0.24 -48.99 16.80
CA SER A 279 0.57 -50.40 17.06
C SER A 279 -0.42 -51.41 16.44
N ASN A 280 -1.63 -51.00 16.07
CA ASN A 280 -2.70 -51.94 15.70
C ASN A 280 -2.60 -52.54 14.28
N ASP A 281 -1.44 -52.45 13.61
CA ASP A 281 -1.11 -53.08 12.31
C ASP A 281 -2.16 -52.98 11.18
N GLU A 282 -3.15 -52.08 11.28
CA GLU A 282 -4.11 -51.76 10.22
C GLU A 282 -3.62 -50.56 9.37
N PRO A 283 -2.95 -50.77 8.22
CA PRO A 283 -2.38 -49.70 7.40
C PRO A 283 -3.42 -48.76 6.76
N ASN A 284 -4.71 -49.10 6.84
CA ASN A 284 -5.81 -48.37 6.20
C ASN A 284 -6.50 -47.35 7.11
N LYS A 285 -6.20 -47.33 8.41
CA LYS A 285 -6.75 -46.35 9.37
C LYS A 285 -5.62 -45.55 10.01
N ILE A 286 -5.07 -44.58 9.29
CA ILE A 286 -4.38 -43.48 9.98
C ILE A 286 -5.48 -42.58 10.53
N HIS A 287 -5.67 -42.58 11.85
CA HIS A 287 -6.47 -41.58 12.51
C HIS A 287 -5.70 -40.25 12.53
N VAL A 288 -5.80 -39.53 11.41
CA VAL A 288 -5.20 -38.19 11.23
C VAL A 288 -5.60 -37.25 12.37
N ASN A 289 -6.76 -37.48 12.99
CA ASN A 289 -7.29 -36.71 14.12
C ASN A 289 -6.35 -36.70 15.34
N HIS A 290 -5.81 -37.84 15.78
CA HIS A 290 -4.92 -37.87 16.96
C HIS A 290 -3.54 -37.28 16.67
N LEU A 291 -3.05 -37.42 15.43
CA LEU A 291 -1.85 -36.70 14.99
C LEU A 291 -2.08 -35.18 15.01
N LEU A 292 -3.25 -34.71 14.59
CA LEU A 292 -3.61 -33.29 14.64
C LEU A 292 -3.77 -32.79 16.08
N SER A 293 -4.39 -33.57 16.97
CA SER A 293 -4.50 -33.27 18.40
C SER A 293 -3.12 -33.14 19.06
N PHE A 294 -2.21 -34.09 18.78
CA PHE A 294 -0.83 -34.02 19.25
C PHE A 294 -0.11 -32.77 18.73
N LEU A 295 -0.20 -32.47 17.43
CA LEU A 295 0.46 -31.29 16.86
C LEU A 295 -0.08 -29.98 17.43
N SER A 296 -1.40 -29.91 17.69
CA SER A 296 -2.01 -28.76 18.38
C SER A 296 -1.50 -28.63 19.82
N ALA A 297 -1.44 -29.73 20.57
CA ALA A 297 -0.94 -29.73 21.95
C ALA A 297 0.55 -29.39 22.02
N TRP A 298 1.36 -29.83 21.04
CA TRP A 298 2.76 -29.44 20.89
C TRP A 298 2.92 -27.94 20.69
N ASP A 299 2.10 -27.33 19.83
CA ASP A 299 2.13 -25.88 19.58
C ASP A 299 1.78 -25.10 20.86
N THR A 300 0.76 -25.54 21.62
CA THR A 300 0.41 -24.94 22.92
C THR A 300 1.54 -25.04 23.94
N TYR A 301 2.13 -26.24 24.11
CA TYR A 301 3.24 -26.44 25.04
C TYR A 301 4.48 -25.61 24.67
N TYR A 302 4.86 -25.55 23.39
CA TYR A 302 6.02 -24.78 22.96
C TYR A 302 5.86 -23.29 23.29
N ASN A 303 4.66 -22.74 23.05
CA ASN A 303 4.38 -21.33 23.36
C ASN A 303 4.41 -21.06 24.88
N ASP A 304 3.84 -21.96 25.69
CA ASP A 304 3.90 -21.84 27.14
C ASP A 304 5.34 -21.98 27.67
N PHE A 305 6.15 -22.85 27.07
CA PHE A 305 7.57 -23.01 27.40
C PHE A 305 8.39 -21.77 27.06
N ASP A 306 8.18 -21.16 25.89
CA ASP A 306 8.90 -19.95 25.47
C ASP A 306 8.53 -18.75 26.37
N ASN A 307 7.25 -18.63 26.74
CA ASN A 307 6.77 -17.62 27.69
C ASN A 307 7.37 -17.81 29.10
N TRP A 308 7.37 -19.04 29.62
CA TRP A 308 8.00 -19.35 30.91
C TRP A 308 9.50 -19.05 30.88
N LYS A 309 10.21 -19.51 29.84
CA LYS A 309 11.65 -19.27 29.67
C LYS A 309 11.98 -17.78 29.61
N SER A 310 11.17 -17.00 28.90
CA SER A 310 11.39 -15.55 28.78
C SER A 310 11.28 -14.86 30.14
N LYS A 311 10.24 -15.20 30.91
CA LYS A 311 10.04 -14.65 32.26
C LYS A 311 11.11 -15.08 33.26
N ASP A 312 11.53 -16.34 33.22
CA ASP A 312 12.60 -16.86 34.07
C ASP A 312 13.95 -16.20 33.73
N SER A 313 14.24 -16.03 32.43
CA SER A 313 15.43 -15.30 31.99
C SER A 313 15.43 -13.83 32.42
N GLU A 314 14.27 -13.17 32.46
CA GLU A 314 14.13 -11.80 32.95
C GLU A 314 14.33 -11.69 34.47
N LYS A 315 13.81 -12.66 35.24
CA LYS A 315 14.03 -12.75 36.69
C LYS A 315 15.52 -12.96 37.00
N LEU A 316 16.17 -13.89 36.30
CA LEU A 316 17.60 -14.14 36.42
C LEU A 316 18.43 -12.90 36.04
N ALA A 317 18.07 -12.24 34.94
CA ALA A 317 18.72 -11.00 34.53
C ALA A 317 18.57 -9.90 35.58
N SER A 318 17.38 -9.73 36.16
CA SER A 318 17.12 -8.75 37.22
C SER A 318 17.96 -9.04 38.46
N ASN A 319 18.06 -10.31 38.88
CA ASN A 319 18.90 -10.71 40.01
C ASN A 319 20.39 -10.48 39.75
N LEU A 320 20.88 -10.78 38.54
CA LEU A 320 22.27 -10.51 38.18
C LEU A 320 22.58 -9.01 38.12
N ILE A 321 21.63 -8.18 37.65
CA ILE A 321 21.74 -6.73 37.68
C ILE A 321 21.78 -6.23 39.13
N ALA A 322 20.91 -6.74 40.01
CA ALA A 322 20.91 -6.38 41.42
C ALA A 322 22.24 -6.73 42.09
N HIS A 323 22.77 -7.94 41.84
CA HIS A 323 24.06 -8.37 42.37
C HIS A 323 25.23 -7.52 41.83
N TYR A 324 25.20 -7.14 40.54
CA TYR A 324 26.18 -6.22 39.98
C TYR A 324 26.13 -4.85 40.69
N VAL A 325 24.92 -4.33 40.91
CA VAL A 325 24.70 -3.06 41.59
C VAL A 325 25.17 -3.11 43.05
N GLU A 326 24.97 -4.23 43.75
CA GLU A 326 25.50 -4.45 45.10
C GLU A 326 27.03 -4.47 45.12
N LEU A 327 27.68 -5.11 44.14
CA LEU A 327 29.14 -5.09 44.00
C LEU A 327 29.67 -3.68 43.74
N GLU A 328 28.96 -2.87 42.94
CA GLU A 328 29.33 -1.46 42.70
C GLU A 328 29.18 -0.61 43.97
N LYS A 329 28.12 -0.83 44.77
CA LYS A 329 27.97 -0.18 46.08
C LYS A 329 29.10 -0.58 47.03
N LEU A 330 29.41 -1.87 47.10
CA LEU A 330 30.49 -2.40 47.94
C LEU A 330 31.83 -1.77 47.54
N TRP A 331 32.13 -1.70 46.24
CA TRP A 331 33.31 -1.02 45.73
C TRP A 331 33.38 0.45 46.14
N ASN A 332 32.29 1.20 45.99
CA ASN A 332 32.24 2.61 46.39
C ASN A 332 32.47 2.82 47.90
N THR A 333 32.12 1.84 48.73
CA THR A 333 32.33 1.88 50.19
C THR A 333 33.76 1.50 50.57
N VAL A 334 34.36 0.55 49.85
CA VAL A 334 35.70 0.02 50.12
C VAL A 334 36.80 0.90 49.51
N LYS A 335 36.51 1.67 48.45
CA LYS A 335 37.47 2.55 47.75
C LYS A 335 38.17 3.58 48.66
N THR A 336 37.62 3.89 49.83
CA THR A 336 38.19 4.84 50.80
C THR A 336 39.21 4.21 51.77
N GLN A 337 39.38 2.89 51.77
CA GLN A 337 40.33 2.18 52.65
C GLN A 337 41.73 2.11 52.02
N ALA A 338 42.79 2.32 52.83
CA ALA A 338 44.18 2.47 52.37
C ALA A 338 44.77 1.27 51.60
N ASN A 339 44.21 0.06 51.74
CA ASN A 339 44.67 -1.17 51.08
C ASN A 339 43.64 -1.76 50.08
N ALA A 340 42.54 -1.04 49.81
CA ALA A 340 41.44 -1.53 48.96
C ALA A 340 41.82 -1.69 47.49
N GLU A 341 42.72 -0.84 47.00
CA GLU A 341 43.04 -0.75 45.58
C GLU A 341 43.91 -1.93 45.09
N THR A 342 44.72 -2.52 45.97
CA THR A 342 45.63 -3.63 45.65
C THR A 342 45.00 -5.01 45.86
N GLU A 343 44.16 -5.21 46.90
CA GLU A 343 43.60 -6.54 47.21
C GLU A 343 42.19 -6.78 46.63
N TRP A 344 41.34 -5.75 46.57
CA TRP A 344 39.90 -5.93 46.28
C TRP A 344 39.52 -5.54 44.85
N ARG A 345 40.20 -4.55 44.27
CA ARG A 345 39.90 -4.02 42.93
C ARG A 345 39.96 -5.08 41.84
N MET A 346 41.00 -5.93 41.85
CA MET A 346 41.17 -6.98 40.84
C MET A 346 40.03 -8.02 40.90
N ASN A 347 39.67 -8.48 42.09
CA ASN A 347 38.62 -9.49 42.28
C ASN A 347 37.23 -8.95 41.94
N ILE A 348 36.93 -7.70 42.32
CA ILE A 348 35.64 -7.07 42.04
C ILE A 348 35.48 -6.80 40.53
N VAL A 349 36.51 -6.28 39.87
CA VAL A 349 36.47 -6.06 38.41
C VAL A 349 36.30 -7.37 37.65
N GLN A 350 37.00 -8.44 38.07
CA GLN A 350 36.85 -9.76 37.47
C GLN A 350 35.41 -10.29 37.64
N GLN A 351 34.83 -10.21 38.84
CA GLN A 351 33.45 -10.62 39.09
C GLN A 351 32.43 -9.78 38.31
N GLN A 352 32.67 -8.46 38.19
CA GLN A 352 31.84 -7.57 37.38
C GLN A 352 31.88 -7.91 35.89
N GLU A 353 33.06 -8.22 35.33
CA GLU A 353 33.19 -8.66 33.94
C GLU A 353 32.49 -10.00 33.70
N GLU A 354 32.62 -10.96 34.63
CA GLU A 354 31.93 -12.24 34.55
C GLU A 354 30.41 -12.07 34.60
N ILE A 355 29.88 -11.27 35.52
CA ILE A 355 28.44 -10.98 35.61
C ILE A 355 27.95 -10.24 34.37
N LYS A 356 28.70 -9.26 33.88
CA LYS A 356 28.37 -8.51 32.65
C LYS A 356 28.35 -9.42 31.41
N SER A 357 29.27 -10.39 31.34
CA SER A 357 29.28 -11.40 30.28
C SER A 357 28.06 -12.34 30.35
N LYS A 358 27.65 -12.75 31.55
CA LYS A 358 26.45 -13.57 31.78
C LYS A 358 25.16 -12.80 31.43
N ILE A 359 25.08 -11.52 31.79
CA ILE A 359 23.95 -10.64 31.43
C ILE A 359 23.85 -10.48 29.90
N ARG A 360 24.98 -10.26 29.22
CA ARG A 360 25.05 -10.18 27.75
C ARG A 360 24.53 -11.46 27.08
N ASN A 361 24.89 -12.63 27.62
CA ASN A 361 24.48 -13.92 27.08
C ASN A 361 23.00 -14.25 27.31
N LEU A 362 22.38 -13.72 28.38
CA LEU A 362 20.99 -14.01 28.74
C LEU A 362 19.97 -13.15 27.99
N GLY A 363 20.22 -11.85 27.84
CA GLY A 363 19.20 -10.90 27.38
C GLY A 363 19.67 -9.86 26.36
N GLY A 364 20.86 -10.06 25.77
CA GLY A 364 21.41 -9.17 24.74
C GLY A 364 21.61 -7.71 25.20
N ASP A 365 21.70 -6.80 24.24
CA ASP A 365 22.04 -5.39 24.49
C ASP A 365 20.96 -4.60 25.26
N GLU A 366 19.70 -5.04 25.21
CA GLU A 366 18.60 -4.40 25.93
C GLU A 366 18.78 -4.55 27.45
N THR A 367 19.21 -5.71 27.90
CA THR A 367 19.43 -5.99 29.33
C THR A 367 20.67 -5.25 29.86
N ILE A 368 21.70 -5.09 29.03
CA ILE A 368 22.87 -4.24 29.33
C ILE A 368 22.45 -2.77 29.46
N SER A 369 21.57 -2.30 28.60
CA SER A 369 21.02 -0.93 28.69
C SER A 369 20.24 -0.72 29.99
N ARG A 370 19.53 -1.75 30.49
CA ARG A 370 18.88 -1.72 31.82
C ARG A 370 19.91 -1.63 32.95
N LEU A 371 21.00 -2.40 32.89
CA LEU A 371 22.13 -2.31 33.83
C LEU A 371 22.74 -0.90 33.85
N GLU A 372 23.03 -0.33 32.68
CA GLU A 372 23.60 1.02 32.56
C GLU A 372 22.68 2.10 33.12
N ARG A 373 21.37 1.95 32.96
CA ARG A 373 20.37 2.84 33.57
C ARG A 373 20.38 2.74 35.11
N CYS A 374 20.50 1.53 35.67
CA CYS A 374 20.64 1.33 37.11
C CYS A 374 21.95 1.94 37.65
N LEU A 375 23.05 1.83 36.91
CA LEU A 375 24.34 2.42 37.30
C LEU A 375 24.32 3.96 37.24
N ARG A 376 23.67 4.57 36.24
CA ARG A 376 23.48 6.04 36.18
C ARG A 376 22.73 6.56 37.40
N ARG A 377 21.61 5.92 37.76
CA ARG A 377 20.82 6.27 38.96
C ARG A 377 21.61 6.10 40.26
N LEU A 378 22.62 5.24 40.28
CA LEU A 378 23.49 5.05 41.44
C LEU A 378 24.53 6.16 41.55
N LYS A 379 25.06 6.63 40.41
CA LYS A 379 25.97 7.79 40.34
C LYS A 379 25.28 9.11 40.69
N GLU A 380 24.02 9.29 40.28
CA GLU A 380 23.20 10.46 40.63
C GLU A 380 22.90 10.58 42.15
N LYS A 381 23.00 9.47 42.90
CA LYS A 381 22.75 9.44 44.36
C LYS A 381 24.01 9.65 45.22
N LEU A 382 25.17 9.89 44.61
CA LEU A 382 26.42 10.23 45.32
C LEU A 382 26.60 11.77 45.31
N PRO A 383 26.86 12.44 46.46
CA PRO A 383 27.11 13.88 46.48
C PRO A 383 28.44 14.21 45.81
N ASN A 384 28.44 15.20 44.90
CA ASN A 384 29.67 15.81 44.37
C ASN A 384 30.25 16.75 45.44
N GLU A 385 31.44 16.45 45.96
CA GLU A 385 32.30 17.43 46.64
C GLU A 385 33.38 17.95 45.67
N GLY A 386 33.43 19.29 45.55
CA GLY A 386 34.54 20.13 45.04
C GLY A 386 34.57 20.35 43.52
N GLY A 387 34.43 21.54 42.93
CA GLY A 387 34.44 22.92 43.45
C GLY A 387 35.44 23.78 42.65
N ASP A 388 34.92 24.80 41.93
CA ASP A 388 35.49 26.13 41.54
C ASP A 388 34.97 26.55 40.14
N GLU A 389 33.90 27.38 40.04
CA GLU A 389 33.84 28.86 40.15
C GLU A 389 34.56 29.56 38.99
N THR A 390 33.89 30.35 38.13
CA THR A 390 33.33 31.68 38.48
C THR A 390 32.12 32.11 37.61
N ASP A 391 31.13 32.70 38.31
CA ASP A 391 30.39 33.96 38.05
C ASP A 391 29.55 34.20 36.78
N THR A 392 28.34 34.80 36.79
CA THR A 392 27.32 35.18 37.80
C THR A 392 26.05 35.64 37.02
N THR A 393 24.85 35.41 37.60
CA THR A 393 23.57 36.17 37.45
C THR A 393 22.89 36.26 36.05
N ASP A 394 21.58 36.10 35.85
CA ASP A 394 20.43 36.25 36.74
C ASP A 394 19.11 35.71 36.14
N SER A 395 18.17 35.39 37.04
CA SER A 395 16.68 35.47 36.91
C SER A 395 15.82 34.39 36.22
N VAL A 396 15.31 33.48 37.07
CA VAL A 396 13.90 33.12 37.35
C VAL A 396 12.91 32.83 36.20
N THR A 397 12.37 31.60 36.19
CA THR A 397 10.91 31.31 36.31
C THR A 397 10.69 29.82 36.56
N GLY A 398 9.91 29.49 37.59
CA GLY A 398 9.56 28.12 37.97
C GLY A 398 8.38 27.55 37.17
N VAL A 399 8.14 26.25 37.36
CA VAL A 399 6.87 25.63 37.82
C VAL A 399 7.06 24.10 37.90
N ASN A 400 7.00 23.62 39.15
CA ASN A 400 6.49 22.36 39.72
C ASN A 400 6.41 21.06 38.90
N ASN A 401 6.93 19.98 39.49
CA ASN A 401 6.06 18.95 40.08
C ASN A 401 6.81 18.08 41.09
N GLU A 402 6.38 18.21 42.35
CA GLU A 402 6.67 17.30 43.45
C GLU A 402 5.71 16.09 43.41
N GLN A 403 6.08 15.09 44.24
CA GLN A 403 5.27 14.00 44.79
C GLN A 403 5.32 12.67 44.03
N GLU A 404 6.35 11.86 44.35
CA GLU A 404 6.14 10.57 45.03
C GLU A 404 7.49 10.00 45.51
N ALA A 405 7.83 10.25 46.78
CA ALA A 405 8.80 9.47 47.53
C ALA A 405 8.64 9.71 49.03
N GLU A 406 7.83 8.91 49.71
CA GLU A 406 7.92 8.55 51.15
C GLU A 406 6.94 7.37 51.37
N LEU A 407 7.18 6.32 52.13
CA LEU A 407 8.28 5.88 53.00
C LEU A 407 8.05 4.37 53.24
N ILE A 408 9.12 3.59 53.39
CA ILE A 408 9.07 2.22 53.96
C ILE A 408 9.59 2.30 55.39
N LYS A 409 8.86 1.70 56.34
CA LYS A 409 9.31 1.12 57.63
C LYS A 409 8.07 0.50 58.30
N GLU A 410 8.05 -0.60 59.05
CA GLU A 410 8.97 -1.68 59.41
C GLU A 410 8.07 -2.78 60.06
N GLN A 411 8.61 -3.98 60.28
CA GLN A 411 7.90 -5.20 60.72
C GLN A 411 7.54 -5.23 62.22
N GLU A 412 6.46 -5.94 62.64
CA GLU A 412 6.49 -7.09 63.59
C GLU A 412 5.08 -7.59 64.08
N SER A 413 4.88 -8.92 63.93
CA SER A 413 4.20 -9.92 64.80
C SER A 413 2.69 -9.92 65.21
N ASN A 414 2.10 -11.12 65.00
CA ASN A 414 1.08 -11.86 65.80
C ASN A 414 -0.46 -11.53 65.81
N THR A 415 -1.21 -12.22 64.92
CA THR A 415 -2.48 -13.03 65.07
C THR A 415 -3.62 -12.68 66.06
N PRO A 416 -4.88 -13.19 65.90
CA PRO A 416 -5.90 -13.13 64.81
C PRO A 416 -7.33 -12.81 65.41
N PRO A 417 -8.53 -13.21 64.89
CA PRO A 417 -9.09 -13.36 63.53
C PRO A 417 -10.42 -12.56 63.29
N ARG A 418 -10.96 -12.56 62.04
CA ARG A 418 -12.30 -13.12 61.64
C ARG A 418 -13.03 -12.37 60.49
N GLN A 419 -13.10 -13.06 59.35
CA GLN A 419 -14.20 -13.20 58.35
C GLN A 419 -14.86 -11.99 57.65
N LYS A 420 -14.76 -11.96 56.30
CA LYS A 420 -15.86 -12.20 55.31
C LYS A 420 -15.26 -12.14 53.89
N PHE A 421 -15.06 -13.28 53.23
CA PHE A 421 -15.92 -13.88 52.18
C PHE A 421 -16.04 -13.06 50.89
N VAL A 422 -15.34 -13.51 49.84
CA VAL A 422 -15.74 -13.38 48.43
C VAL A 422 -15.39 -14.70 47.73
N PRO A 423 -16.33 -15.44 47.12
CA PRO A 423 -16.04 -16.71 46.46
C PRO A 423 -15.82 -16.56 44.94
N SER A 424 -14.94 -17.43 44.45
CA SER A 424 -14.71 -17.77 43.04
C SER A 424 -15.86 -18.61 42.43
N PRO A 425 -15.93 -18.76 41.10
CA PRO A 425 -16.68 -19.86 40.50
C PRO A 425 -15.77 -20.87 39.76
N LEU A 426 -16.01 -22.17 40.00
CA LEU A 426 -15.58 -23.29 39.17
C LEU A 426 -16.73 -24.31 39.09
N VAL A 427 -17.02 -24.75 37.86
CA VAL A 427 -17.26 -26.16 37.45
C VAL A 427 -18.64 -26.82 37.74
N THR A 428 -19.40 -26.96 36.65
CA THR A 428 -19.93 -28.23 36.04
C THR A 428 -20.97 -29.11 36.76
N LYS A 429 -22.15 -29.28 36.13
CA LYS A 429 -22.77 -30.56 35.65
C LYS A 429 -24.22 -30.31 35.18
N VAL A 430 -24.53 -30.48 33.88
CA VAL A 430 -25.28 -31.60 33.24
C VAL A 430 -26.56 -32.03 33.96
N SER A 431 -27.74 -31.87 33.31
CA SER A 431 -28.75 -32.92 33.00
C SER A 431 -30.13 -32.35 32.57
N ASN A 432 -30.50 -32.67 31.32
CA ASN A 432 -31.80 -32.99 30.67
C ASN A 432 -33.20 -32.67 31.25
N LEU A 433 -34.16 -32.64 30.29
CA LEU A 433 -35.63 -32.87 30.29
C LEU A 433 -36.49 -31.59 30.24
N THR A 434 -37.01 -31.16 29.07
CA THR A 434 -38.21 -31.58 28.30
C THR A 434 -39.55 -31.00 28.79
N GLN A 435 -40.38 -30.65 27.78
CA GLN A 435 -41.84 -30.35 27.79
C GLN A 435 -42.21 -28.90 28.15
N ASN A 436 -42.66 -28.09 27.18
CA ASN A 436 -43.94 -28.06 26.44
C ASN A 436 -45.02 -27.22 27.14
N SER A 437 -45.79 -26.54 26.27
CA SER A 437 -47.16 -25.99 26.42
C SER A 437 -47.18 -24.46 26.51
N SER A 438 -47.56 -23.71 25.45
CA SER A 438 -48.95 -23.41 25.00
C SER A 438 -49.79 -22.80 26.15
N GLU A 439 -50.52 -21.69 26.02
CA GLU A 439 -51.44 -21.35 24.94
C GLU A 439 -52.10 -19.96 25.18
N LEU A 440 -52.35 -19.26 24.07
CA LEU A 440 -53.51 -18.41 23.69
C LEU A 440 -54.12 -17.29 24.59
N MET A 441 -54.20 -16.09 23.96
CA MET A 441 -55.41 -15.27 23.70
C MET A 441 -56.08 -14.56 24.90
N SER A 442 -56.75 -13.40 24.81
CA SER A 442 -57.06 -12.36 23.81
C SER A 442 -57.97 -11.32 24.51
N LYS A 443 -58.25 -10.18 23.84
CA LYS A 443 -59.26 -9.11 24.10
C LYS A 443 -58.69 -7.83 24.76
N SER A 444 -58.56 -6.69 24.08
CA SER A 444 -59.56 -5.73 23.51
C SER A 444 -60.40 -5.06 24.63
N SER A 445 -60.53 -3.73 24.81
CA SER A 445 -60.59 -2.60 23.86
C SER A 445 -60.47 -1.22 24.59
N SER A 446 -60.02 -0.19 23.85
CA SER A 446 -60.37 1.26 23.84
C SER A 446 -60.38 2.09 25.15
N THR A 447 -59.77 3.29 25.24
CA THR A 447 -60.26 4.57 24.65
C THR A 447 -59.27 5.73 24.98
N THR A 448 -58.85 6.52 23.96
CA THR A 448 -58.60 8.01 23.92
C THR A 448 -57.65 8.68 24.95
N SER A 449 -56.73 9.63 24.70
CA SER A 449 -56.06 10.27 23.56
C SER A 449 -54.94 11.21 24.12
N TYR A 450 -54.10 11.74 23.22
CA TYR A 450 -53.17 12.89 23.32
C TYR A 450 -51.66 12.63 23.57
N PHE A 451 -50.92 12.82 22.45
CA PHE A 451 -49.61 13.48 22.28
C PHE A 451 -48.41 13.12 23.19
N ALA A 452 -47.38 12.52 22.58
CA ALA A 452 -46.10 13.20 22.31
C ALA A 452 -45.20 12.31 21.44
N VAL A 453 -44.68 12.91 20.36
CA VAL A 453 -43.76 12.32 19.39
C VAL A 453 -42.33 12.42 19.91
N SER A 454 -41.53 11.37 19.73
CA SER A 454 -40.08 11.46 19.57
C SER A 454 -39.61 10.34 18.62
N PRO A 455 -38.88 10.65 17.55
CA PRO A 455 -38.51 9.69 16.51
C PRO A 455 -37.23 8.94 16.89
N SER A 456 -37.30 7.61 16.93
CA SER A 456 -36.15 6.72 17.05
C SER A 456 -35.41 6.64 15.71
N THR A 457 -34.21 7.20 15.65
CA THR A 457 -33.19 6.91 14.64
C THR A 457 -32.72 5.46 14.81
N SER A 458 -33.04 4.61 13.83
CA SER A 458 -32.41 3.29 13.70
C SER A 458 -31.26 3.41 12.70
N PRO A 459 -30.05 2.92 13.02
CA PRO A 459 -28.93 2.92 12.09
C PRO A 459 -29.13 1.89 10.99
N LEU A 460 -28.82 2.33 9.78
CA LEU A 460 -28.85 1.62 8.51
C LEU A 460 -28.02 0.31 8.58
N SER A 461 -28.60 -0.77 8.06
CA SER A 461 -28.04 -2.12 8.01
C SER A 461 -26.66 -2.18 7.37
N SER A 462 -25.76 -2.95 8.01
CA SER A 462 -24.42 -3.28 7.53
C SER A 462 -24.44 -4.08 6.21
N PRO A 463 -23.46 -3.91 5.31
CA PRO A 463 -23.35 -4.72 4.10
C PRO A 463 -22.97 -6.16 4.44
N LEU A 464 -23.58 -7.13 3.75
CA LEU A 464 -23.19 -8.55 3.80
C LEU A 464 -21.71 -8.70 3.42
N GLU A 465 -20.94 -9.32 4.30
CA GLU A 465 -19.58 -9.82 4.06
C GLU A 465 -19.58 -10.79 2.85
N PRO A 466 -18.78 -10.52 1.79
CA PRO A 466 -18.66 -11.44 0.67
C PRO A 466 -17.85 -12.68 1.08
N SER A 467 -18.37 -13.87 0.79
CA SER A 467 -17.81 -15.15 1.27
C SER A 467 -16.92 -15.87 0.25
N THR A 468 -16.73 -15.32 -0.95
CA THR A 468 -15.98 -16.00 -2.03
C THR A 468 -15.11 -15.09 -2.90
N ASN A 469 -14.01 -15.64 -3.44
CA ASN A 469 -13.14 -15.00 -4.44
C ASN A 469 -13.88 -14.57 -5.73
N THR A 470 -15.02 -15.18 -6.04
CA THR A 470 -15.89 -14.81 -7.17
C THR A 470 -16.67 -13.51 -6.93
N ASP A 471 -16.99 -13.20 -5.68
CA ASP A 471 -17.65 -11.96 -5.30
C ASP A 471 -16.69 -10.77 -5.42
N LEU A 472 -15.40 -10.98 -5.10
CA LEU A 472 -14.33 -9.99 -5.31
C LEU A 472 -14.29 -9.51 -6.77
N HIS A 473 -14.31 -10.42 -7.73
CA HIS A 473 -14.25 -10.07 -9.15
C HIS A 473 -15.51 -9.34 -9.63
N ARG A 474 -16.70 -9.71 -9.11
CA ARG A 474 -17.97 -9.04 -9.44
C ARG A 474 -18.02 -7.62 -8.87
N ILE A 475 -17.57 -7.44 -7.63
CA ILE A 475 -17.49 -6.13 -6.96
C ILE A 475 -16.49 -5.23 -7.69
N MET A 476 -15.33 -5.76 -8.06
CA MET A 476 -14.33 -5.02 -8.84
C MET A 476 -14.82 -4.64 -10.23
N GLN A 477 -15.59 -5.50 -10.90
CA GLN A 477 -16.24 -5.15 -12.19
C GLN A 477 -17.26 -4.01 -12.03
N SER A 478 -17.98 -3.97 -10.90
CA SER A 478 -18.94 -2.88 -10.63
C SER A 478 -18.24 -1.55 -10.36
N LEU A 479 -17.07 -1.57 -9.71
CA LEU A 479 -16.27 -0.39 -9.40
C LEU A 479 -15.43 0.09 -10.60
N GLY A 480 -14.94 -0.83 -11.44
CA GLY A 480 -14.11 -0.52 -12.59
C GLY A 480 -14.84 0.24 -13.71
N HIS A 481 -16.16 0.19 -13.75
CA HIS A 481 -16.97 0.93 -14.73
C HIS A 481 -17.04 2.44 -14.45
N ASP A 482 -16.74 2.84 -13.20
CA ASP A 482 -16.72 4.23 -12.74
C ASP A 482 -15.29 4.83 -12.72
N CYS A 483 -14.27 4.03 -13.04
CA CYS A 483 -12.86 4.43 -13.01
C CYS A 483 -12.30 4.66 -14.41
N ASP A 484 -11.47 5.70 -14.54
CA ASP A 484 -10.87 6.27 -15.75
C ASP A 484 -9.94 5.28 -16.50
N GLY A 485 -10.49 4.20 -17.08
CA GLY A 485 -9.75 3.19 -17.84
C GLY A 485 -8.79 2.31 -17.04
N LEU A 486 -8.82 2.37 -15.70
CA LEU A 486 -8.00 1.53 -14.82
C LEU A 486 -8.44 0.06 -14.93
N THR A 487 -7.46 -0.83 -15.08
CA THR A 487 -7.75 -2.28 -15.02
C THR A 487 -8.19 -2.68 -13.62
N ASN A 488 -9.01 -3.72 -13.51
CA ASN A 488 -9.43 -4.23 -12.21
C ASN A 488 -8.21 -4.54 -11.33
N GLU A 489 -7.17 -5.16 -11.90
CA GLU A 489 -5.91 -5.45 -11.20
C GLU A 489 -5.24 -4.19 -10.64
N GLN A 490 -5.15 -3.13 -11.44
CA GLN A 490 -4.58 -1.85 -11.01
C GLN A 490 -5.44 -1.18 -9.93
N LEU A 491 -6.77 -1.23 -10.05
CA LEU A 491 -7.67 -0.69 -9.03
C LEU A 491 -7.52 -1.42 -7.69
N ALA A 492 -7.45 -2.76 -7.68
CA ALA A 492 -7.17 -3.49 -6.44
C ALA A 492 -5.84 -3.06 -5.83
N HIS A 493 -4.79 -2.99 -6.66
CA HIS A 493 -3.45 -2.64 -6.24
C HIS A 493 -3.39 -1.24 -5.60
N GLU A 494 -4.02 -0.23 -6.23
CA GLU A 494 -4.13 1.13 -5.69
C GLU A 494 -4.90 1.16 -4.35
N ILE A 495 -6.03 0.47 -4.26
CA ILE A 495 -6.84 0.39 -3.04
C ILE A 495 -6.04 -0.23 -1.89
N ILE A 496 -5.09 -1.13 -2.13
CA ILE A 496 -4.32 -1.76 -1.06
C ILE A 496 -3.19 -0.86 -0.58
N ILE A 497 -2.45 -0.28 -1.53
CA ILE A 497 -1.21 0.46 -1.25
C ILE A 497 -1.49 1.83 -0.64
N ASP A 498 -2.56 2.52 -1.07
CA ASP A 498 -2.90 3.85 -0.56
C ASP A 498 -4.13 3.80 0.37
N PRO A 499 -3.97 3.94 1.71
CA PRO A 499 -5.02 4.03 2.74
C PRO A 499 -6.18 4.98 2.40
N GLU A 500 -5.84 6.10 1.77
CA GLU A 500 -6.75 7.21 1.54
C GLU A 500 -7.18 7.27 0.08
N PHE A 501 -7.01 6.18 -0.69
CA PHE A 501 -7.44 6.13 -2.08
C PHE A 501 -8.93 6.41 -2.21
N GLU A 502 -9.24 7.47 -2.94
CA GLU A 502 -10.59 7.90 -3.29
C GLU A 502 -10.70 8.05 -4.80
N LEU A 503 -11.80 7.57 -5.35
CA LEU A 503 -12.18 7.79 -6.73
C LEU A 503 -12.37 9.29 -6.93
N GLN A 504 -11.61 9.82 -7.87
CA GLN A 504 -11.72 11.20 -8.32
C GLN A 504 -12.55 11.26 -9.59
N PRO A 505 -13.22 12.40 -9.85
CA PRO A 505 -13.80 12.63 -11.16
C PRO A 505 -12.69 12.57 -12.23
N PRO A 506 -12.99 12.07 -13.44
CA PRO A 506 -11.99 11.88 -14.50
C PRO A 506 -11.25 13.18 -14.79
N LYS A 507 -9.91 13.12 -14.90
CA LYS A 507 -9.08 14.29 -15.21
C LYS A 507 -9.28 14.63 -16.68
N ARG A 508 -10.13 15.62 -16.95
CA ARG A 508 -10.45 16.08 -18.30
C ARG A 508 -9.41 17.08 -18.78
N THR A 509 -9.19 17.11 -20.10
CA THR A 509 -8.36 18.16 -20.72
C THR A 509 -9.05 19.52 -20.61
N GLU A 510 -8.29 20.62 -20.57
CA GLU A 510 -8.85 21.98 -20.50
C GLU A 510 -9.86 22.26 -21.63
N LEU A 511 -9.61 21.70 -22.81
CA LEU A 511 -10.50 21.81 -23.96
C LEU A 511 -11.81 21.06 -23.72
N GLU A 512 -11.74 19.83 -23.22
CA GLU A 512 -12.92 19.01 -22.93
C GLU A 512 -13.77 19.64 -21.82
N GLU A 513 -13.13 20.16 -20.77
CA GLU A 513 -13.82 20.87 -19.70
C GLU A 513 -14.52 22.13 -20.21
N ARG A 514 -13.85 22.92 -21.06
CA ARG A 514 -14.44 24.10 -21.69
C ARG A 514 -15.61 23.73 -22.62
N VAL A 515 -15.45 22.70 -23.44
CA VAL A 515 -16.52 22.22 -24.35
C VAL A 515 -17.73 21.73 -23.55
N ARG A 516 -17.51 20.94 -22.50
CA ARG A 516 -18.59 20.45 -21.64
C ARG A 516 -19.28 21.61 -20.93
N SER A 517 -18.51 22.53 -20.34
CA SER A 517 -19.08 23.72 -19.67
C SER A 517 -19.95 24.54 -20.63
N MET A 518 -19.46 24.79 -21.85
CA MET A 518 -20.24 25.48 -22.89
C MET A 518 -21.49 24.69 -23.34
N ALA A 519 -21.38 23.37 -23.49
CA ALA A 519 -22.50 22.52 -23.90
C ALA A 519 -23.57 22.43 -22.81
N THR A 520 -23.17 22.21 -21.55
CA THR A 520 -24.07 22.19 -20.39
C THR A 520 -24.76 23.55 -20.24
N LYS A 521 -24.00 24.64 -20.38
CA LYS A 521 -24.56 25.99 -20.35
C LYS A 521 -25.58 26.20 -21.48
N ALA A 522 -25.24 25.87 -22.72
CA ALA A 522 -26.15 26.02 -23.85
C ALA A 522 -27.43 25.16 -23.72
N PHE A 523 -27.30 23.95 -23.15
CA PHE A 523 -28.43 23.07 -22.87
C PHE A 523 -29.40 23.68 -21.85
N PHE A 524 -28.89 24.14 -20.70
CA PHE A 524 -29.73 24.75 -19.67
C PHE A 524 -30.22 26.16 -20.05
N ASP A 525 -29.49 26.90 -20.88
CA ASP A 525 -29.96 28.17 -21.44
C ASP A 525 -31.13 27.93 -22.44
N SER A 526 -31.08 26.85 -23.23
CA SER A 526 -32.21 26.44 -24.08
C SER A 526 -33.41 25.98 -23.25
N ALA A 527 -33.18 25.23 -22.17
CA ALA A 527 -34.24 24.81 -21.25
C ALA A 527 -34.89 26.03 -20.58
N ARG A 528 -34.09 27.00 -20.12
CA ARG A 528 -34.57 28.25 -19.54
C ARG A 528 -35.44 29.04 -20.52
N ALA A 529 -34.98 29.21 -21.75
CA ALA A 529 -35.72 29.91 -22.80
C ALA A 529 -37.06 29.22 -23.18
N ASP A 530 -37.15 27.90 -23.02
CA ASP A 530 -38.38 27.14 -23.27
C ASP A 530 -39.33 27.12 -22.06
N PHE A 531 -38.80 27.16 -20.84
CA PHE A 531 -39.58 27.38 -19.62
C PHE A 531 -40.24 28.76 -19.61
N GLU A 532 -39.53 29.81 -20.04
CA GLU A 532 -40.10 31.15 -20.20
C GLU A 532 -41.24 31.19 -21.25
N LYS A 533 -41.20 30.30 -22.24
CA LYS A 533 -42.25 30.14 -23.27
C LYS A 533 -43.39 29.21 -22.86
N GLY A 534 -43.38 28.69 -21.63
CA GLY A 534 -44.41 27.78 -21.10
C GLY A 534 -44.38 26.36 -21.67
N LYS A 535 -43.29 25.95 -22.33
CA LYS A 535 -43.14 24.60 -22.92
C LYS A 535 -42.50 23.63 -21.93
N TYR A 536 -43.25 23.28 -20.90
CA TYR A 536 -42.80 22.37 -19.83
C TYR A 536 -42.83 20.88 -20.21
N ASP A 537 -43.59 20.50 -21.24
CA ASP A 537 -43.91 19.10 -21.56
C ASP A 537 -42.73 18.28 -22.11
N VAL A 538 -41.78 18.91 -22.81
CA VAL A 538 -40.62 18.23 -23.39
C VAL A 538 -39.49 18.07 -22.36
N TRP A 539 -39.23 19.11 -21.56
CA TRP A 539 -38.04 19.18 -20.72
C TRP A 539 -38.22 18.52 -19.35
N ILE A 540 -39.36 18.78 -18.68
CA ILE A 540 -39.61 18.30 -17.32
C ILE A 540 -39.59 16.76 -17.23
N PRO A 541 -40.28 16.00 -18.11
CA PRO A 541 -40.28 14.54 -18.00
C PRO A 541 -38.92 13.90 -18.27
N ASN A 542 -38.12 14.49 -19.15
CA ASN A 542 -36.78 13.98 -19.47
C ASN A 542 -35.80 14.22 -18.31
N LEU A 543 -35.79 15.43 -17.74
CA LEU A 543 -34.96 15.75 -16.58
C LEU A 543 -35.37 14.93 -15.34
N LEU A 544 -36.67 14.73 -15.13
CA LEU A 544 -37.16 13.89 -14.04
C LEU A 544 -36.86 12.41 -14.26
N SER A 545 -36.88 11.93 -15.50
CA SER A 545 -36.44 10.57 -15.83
C SER A 545 -34.97 10.37 -15.45
N ASP A 546 -34.10 11.32 -15.80
CA ASP A 546 -32.68 11.26 -15.47
C ASP A 546 -32.44 11.31 -13.96
N ILE A 547 -33.16 12.19 -13.25
CA ILE A 547 -33.08 12.29 -11.79
C ILE A 547 -33.59 11.03 -11.11
N LYS A 548 -34.73 10.47 -11.56
CA LYS A 548 -35.27 9.22 -11.05
C LYS A 548 -34.26 8.09 -11.20
N GLN A 549 -33.68 7.94 -12.39
CA GLN A 549 -32.71 6.88 -12.66
C GLN A 549 -31.49 7.00 -11.74
N ARG A 550 -30.95 8.21 -11.57
CA ARG A 550 -29.82 8.47 -10.66
C ARG A 550 -30.15 8.23 -9.19
N LEU A 551 -31.35 8.60 -8.74
CA LEU A 551 -31.82 8.32 -7.37
C LEU A 551 -31.98 6.82 -7.13
N VAL A 552 -32.51 6.09 -8.10
CA VAL A 552 -32.68 4.64 -8.03
C VAL A 552 -31.33 3.93 -7.98
N ASP A 553 -30.32 4.40 -8.72
CA ASP A 553 -28.95 3.85 -8.73
C ASP A 553 -28.22 4.02 -7.37
N LEU A 554 -28.56 5.06 -6.62
CA LEU A 554 -27.98 5.34 -5.30
C LEU A 554 -28.51 4.44 -4.18
N VAL A 555 -29.66 3.80 -4.39
CA VAL A 555 -30.37 3.02 -3.36
C VAL A 555 -30.23 1.52 -3.64
N PRO A 556 -29.99 0.68 -2.61
CA PRO A 556 -29.99 -0.77 -2.79
C PRO A 556 -31.34 -1.29 -3.34
N PRO A 557 -31.33 -2.30 -4.24
CA PRO A 557 -32.53 -2.79 -4.92
C PRO A 557 -33.59 -3.42 -4.00
N THR A 558 -33.26 -3.65 -2.72
CA THR A 558 -34.15 -4.26 -1.72
C THR A 558 -34.76 -3.23 -0.75
N SER A 559 -34.46 -1.94 -0.93
CA SER A 559 -34.91 -0.91 0.01
C SER A 559 -36.36 -0.46 -0.27
N PRO A 560 -37.21 -0.29 0.76
CA PRO A 560 -38.56 0.27 0.59
C PRO A 560 -38.55 1.68 -0.03
N LEU A 561 -37.46 2.44 0.16
CA LEU A 561 -37.26 3.76 -0.45
C LEU A 561 -37.26 3.71 -1.99
N GLN A 562 -36.74 2.64 -2.60
CA GLN A 562 -36.72 2.51 -4.07
C GLN A 562 -38.13 2.32 -4.64
N SER A 563 -39.00 1.61 -3.90
CA SER A 563 -40.41 1.45 -4.28
C SER A 563 -41.16 2.78 -4.19
N SER A 564 -40.97 3.53 -3.09
CA SER A 564 -41.56 4.87 -2.94
C SER A 564 -41.08 5.86 -4.00
N ILE A 565 -39.81 5.82 -4.40
CA ILE A 565 -39.27 6.64 -5.49
C ILE A 565 -39.94 6.28 -6.82
N ASN A 566 -40.13 4.98 -7.12
CA ASN A 566 -40.73 4.53 -8.36
C ASN A 566 -42.23 4.85 -8.47
N GLU A 567 -42.97 4.78 -7.35
CA GLU A 567 -44.39 5.11 -7.26
C GLU A 567 -44.65 6.62 -7.39
N ILE A 568 -43.85 7.45 -6.71
CA ILE A 568 -44.07 8.91 -6.68
C ILE A 568 -43.54 9.58 -7.95
N LEU A 569 -42.42 9.12 -8.50
CA LEU A 569 -41.86 9.63 -9.76
C LEU A 569 -42.28 8.76 -10.95
N ASP A 570 -43.59 8.60 -11.18
CA ASP A 570 -44.09 7.92 -12.39
C ASP A 570 -44.02 8.85 -13.62
N ILE A 571 -43.11 8.53 -14.55
CA ILE A 571 -42.81 9.34 -15.73
C ILE A 571 -44.02 9.43 -16.67
N ASP A 572 -44.82 8.36 -16.78
CA ASP A 572 -45.96 8.34 -17.70
C ASP A 572 -47.11 9.20 -17.18
N LEU A 573 -47.34 9.18 -15.86
CA LEU A 573 -48.28 10.06 -15.18
C LEU A 573 -47.82 11.53 -15.23
N ILE A 574 -46.53 11.80 -15.01
CA ILE A 574 -45.95 13.15 -15.08
C ILE A 574 -46.07 13.72 -16.50
N LYS A 575 -45.83 12.92 -17.56
CA LYS A 575 -46.03 13.35 -18.95
C LYS A 575 -47.49 13.76 -19.21
N GLN A 576 -48.45 12.99 -18.69
CA GLN A 576 -49.87 13.31 -18.85
C GLN A 576 -50.27 14.58 -18.09
N GLN A 577 -49.86 14.72 -16.83
CA GLN A 577 -50.18 15.88 -15.99
C GLN A 577 -49.50 17.16 -16.48
N THR A 578 -48.30 17.06 -17.06
CA THR A 578 -47.58 18.21 -17.64
C THR A 578 -48.24 18.70 -18.92
N LYS A 579 -48.80 17.81 -19.75
CA LYS A 579 -49.56 18.19 -20.96
C LYS A 579 -50.84 18.95 -20.66
N VAL A 580 -51.51 18.62 -19.56
CA VAL A 580 -52.74 19.29 -19.10
C VAL A 580 -52.41 20.56 -18.30
N GLY A 581 -51.15 20.76 -17.90
CA GLY A 581 -50.70 21.95 -17.15
C GLY A 581 -51.05 21.91 -15.66
N VAL A 582 -51.37 20.74 -15.10
CA VAL A 582 -51.80 20.57 -13.70
C VAL A 582 -50.65 20.13 -12.78
N TYR A 583 -49.49 19.77 -13.36
CA TYR A 583 -48.36 19.22 -12.60
C TYR A 583 -47.67 20.26 -11.70
N ASN A 584 -47.54 19.94 -10.41
CA ASN A 584 -46.87 20.81 -9.44
C ASN A 584 -45.37 20.50 -9.34
N ILE A 585 -44.57 21.22 -10.13
CA ILE A 585 -43.11 21.06 -10.21
C ILE A 585 -42.44 21.32 -8.86
N ARG A 586 -42.95 22.28 -8.06
CA ARG A 586 -42.34 22.69 -6.79
C ARG A 586 -42.42 21.60 -5.73
N ASN A 587 -43.55 20.90 -5.63
CA ASN A 587 -43.70 19.77 -4.71
C ASN A 587 -42.78 18.60 -5.08
N CYS A 588 -42.56 18.37 -6.38
CA CYS A 588 -41.65 17.35 -6.86
C CYS A 588 -40.19 17.66 -6.45
N ILE A 589 -39.76 18.92 -6.59
CA ILE A 589 -38.42 19.35 -6.16
C ILE A 589 -38.25 19.14 -4.66
N VAL A 590 -39.24 19.54 -3.84
CA VAL A 590 -39.19 19.32 -2.38
C VAL A 590 -39.07 17.84 -2.03
N TYR A 591 -39.81 16.97 -2.72
CA TYR A 591 -39.71 15.52 -2.53
C TYR A 591 -38.32 14.99 -2.90
N ILE A 592 -37.77 15.40 -4.05
CA ILE A 592 -36.42 15.01 -4.49
C ILE A 592 -35.37 15.48 -3.49
N THR A 593 -35.41 16.75 -3.06
CA THR A 593 -34.48 17.32 -2.07
C THR A 593 -34.55 16.57 -0.74
N ASN A 594 -35.76 16.25 -0.24
CA ASN A 594 -35.92 15.49 1.00
C ASN A 594 -35.43 14.05 0.87
N THR A 595 -35.65 13.42 -0.30
CA THR A 595 -35.14 12.08 -0.58
C THR A 595 -33.61 12.07 -0.67
N MET A 596 -33.01 13.10 -1.27
CA MET A 596 -31.56 13.28 -1.30
C MET A 596 -30.99 13.42 0.12
N LEU A 597 -31.62 14.22 0.99
CA LEU A 597 -31.23 14.38 2.40
C LEU A 597 -31.29 13.06 3.20
N GLN A 598 -32.19 12.15 2.83
CA GLN A 598 -32.27 10.83 3.49
C GLN A 598 -31.17 9.85 3.05
N ILE A 599 -30.58 10.06 1.87
CA ILE A 599 -29.61 9.13 1.25
C ILE A 599 -28.17 9.66 1.36
N CYS A 600 -27.97 10.97 1.52
CA CYS A 600 -26.64 11.58 1.55
C CYS A 600 -25.90 11.44 2.90
N ALA A 601 -24.59 11.64 2.84
CA ALA A 601 -23.76 11.86 4.03
C ALA A 601 -23.95 13.30 4.54
N PRO A 602 -23.85 13.55 5.87
CA PRO A 602 -24.18 14.85 6.49
C PRO A 602 -23.43 16.06 5.93
N VAL A 603 -22.25 15.83 5.34
CA VAL A 603 -21.36 16.87 4.76
C VAL A 603 -22.03 17.62 3.61
N ARG A 604 -23.05 17.04 2.95
CA ARG A 604 -23.70 17.62 1.77
C ARG A 604 -25.08 18.19 2.03
N ASP A 605 -25.55 18.11 3.26
CA ASP A 605 -26.86 18.61 3.66
C ASP A 605 -26.96 20.13 3.44
N GLU A 606 -25.86 20.86 3.62
CA GLU A 606 -25.78 22.30 3.39
C GLU A 606 -26.03 22.66 1.91
N GLN A 607 -25.35 21.96 0.98
CA GLN A 607 -25.54 22.17 -0.47
C GLN A 607 -26.96 21.83 -0.94
N ILE A 608 -27.58 20.82 -0.32
CA ILE A 608 -28.96 20.42 -0.62
C ILE A 608 -29.96 21.42 -0.02
N GLN A 609 -29.64 22.08 1.10
CA GLN A 609 -30.45 23.14 1.68
C GLN A 609 -30.39 24.44 0.88
N GLU A 610 -29.23 24.77 0.29
CA GLU A 610 -29.07 25.93 -0.61
C GLU A 610 -30.01 25.86 -1.83
N LEU A 611 -30.32 24.65 -2.32
CA LEU A 611 -31.29 24.44 -3.41
C LEU A 611 -32.69 25.00 -3.11
N LYS A 612 -33.07 25.10 -1.82
CA LYS A 612 -34.38 25.65 -1.43
C LYS A 612 -34.49 27.16 -1.66
N ASN A 613 -33.36 27.85 -1.77
CA ASN A 613 -33.28 29.31 -1.88
C ASN A 613 -33.23 29.79 -3.34
N VAL A 614 -32.98 28.90 -4.30
CA VAL A 614 -32.89 29.22 -5.73
C VAL A 614 -34.29 29.23 -6.36
N THR A 615 -34.61 30.30 -7.09
CA THR A 615 -35.92 30.48 -7.74
C THR A 615 -35.99 30.01 -9.20
N ASP A 616 -34.85 29.90 -9.89
CA ASP A 616 -34.78 29.44 -11.29
C ASP A 616 -34.84 27.91 -11.39
N LEU A 617 -35.87 27.38 -12.05
CA LEU A 617 -36.10 25.96 -12.26
C LEU A 617 -34.95 25.28 -13.03
N ALA A 618 -34.40 25.94 -14.05
CA ALA A 618 -33.32 25.37 -14.86
C ALA A 618 -32.05 25.18 -14.02
N GLU A 619 -31.72 26.16 -13.18
CA GLU A 619 -30.56 26.10 -12.29
C GLU A 619 -30.77 25.09 -11.15
N ILE A 620 -31.99 24.96 -10.61
CA ILE A 620 -32.32 23.93 -9.62
C ILE A 620 -32.09 22.53 -10.18
N PHE A 621 -32.63 22.21 -11.37
CA PHE A 621 -32.44 20.89 -11.97
C PHE A 621 -30.97 20.60 -12.30
N LYS A 622 -30.23 21.60 -12.80
CA LYS A 622 -28.80 21.50 -13.03
C LYS A 622 -28.05 21.15 -11.74
N ARG A 623 -28.32 21.89 -10.66
CA ARG A 623 -27.63 21.70 -9.38
C ARG A 623 -28.01 20.38 -8.70
N ILE A 624 -29.26 19.95 -8.82
CA ILE A 624 -29.70 18.61 -8.38
C ILE A 624 -28.90 17.52 -9.11
N LEU A 625 -28.78 17.61 -10.43
CA LEU A 625 -28.02 16.62 -11.21
C LEU A 625 -26.53 16.59 -10.84
N GLU A 626 -25.92 17.76 -10.61
CA GLU A 626 -24.54 17.89 -10.11
C GLU A 626 -24.35 17.23 -8.74
N ILE A 627 -25.24 17.50 -7.79
CA ILE A 627 -25.17 16.91 -6.43
C ILE A 627 -25.41 15.40 -6.50
N LEU A 628 -26.32 14.92 -7.34
CA LEU A 628 -26.55 13.48 -7.53
C LEU A 628 -25.31 12.77 -8.11
N ASP A 629 -24.60 13.39 -9.06
CA ASP A 629 -23.33 12.85 -9.58
C ASP A 629 -22.26 12.78 -8.48
N GLN A 630 -22.16 13.82 -7.65
CA GLN A 630 -21.29 13.81 -6.49
C GLN A 630 -21.71 12.70 -5.51
N MET A 631 -23.01 12.51 -5.25
CA MET A 631 -23.53 11.49 -4.31
C MET A 631 -23.16 10.08 -4.76
N ARG A 632 -23.18 9.85 -6.07
CA ARG A 632 -22.73 8.57 -6.65
C ARG A 632 -21.25 8.33 -6.37
N LEU A 633 -20.41 9.36 -6.54
CA LEU A 633 -18.98 9.26 -6.25
C LEU A 633 -18.72 8.96 -4.77
N ASP A 634 -19.46 9.59 -3.86
CA ASP A 634 -19.36 9.32 -2.42
C ASP A 634 -19.75 7.89 -2.06
N LEU A 635 -20.86 7.40 -2.62
CA LEU A 635 -21.30 6.03 -2.40
C LEU A 635 -20.26 5.03 -2.94
N ALA A 636 -19.64 5.34 -4.08
CA ALA A 636 -18.56 4.54 -4.63
C ALA A 636 -17.32 4.57 -3.71
N ASN A 637 -16.91 5.73 -3.21
CA ASN A 637 -15.79 5.88 -2.27
C ASN A 637 -16.05 5.16 -0.94
N TYR A 638 -17.27 5.25 -0.41
CA TYR A 638 -17.69 4.49 0.77
C TYR A 638 -17.61 2.99 0.52
N ARG A 639 -18.09 2.50 -0.63
CA ARG A 639 -17.99 1.09 -1.02
C ARG A 639 -16.53 0.64 -1.17
N VAL A 640 -15.66 1.47 -1.75
CA VAL A 640 -14.21 1.19 -1.84
C VAL A 640 -13.59 1.07 -0.45
N LYS A 641 -13.89 2.01 0.46
CA LYS A 641 -13.42 1.97 1.86
C LYS A 641 -13.91 0.71 2.59
N ALA A 642 -15.18 0.34 2.45
CA ALA A 642 -15.73 -0.89 3.04
C ALA A 642 -15.07 -2.15 2.45
N PHE A 643 -14.86 -2.18 1.14
CA PHE A 643 -14.24 -3.30 0.44
C PHE A 643 -12.76 -3.49 0.77
N ARG A 644 -12.06 -2.40 1.15
CA ARG A 644 -10.63 -2.42 1.47
C ARG A 644 -10.26 -3.45 2.54
N SER A 645 -11.03 -3.54 3.62
CA SER A 645 -10.76 -4.47 4.72
C SER A 645 -10.77 -5.93 4.24
N TYR A 646 -11.77 -6.28 3.44
CA TYR A 646 -11.89 -7.59 2.81
C TYR A 646 -10.79 -7.84 1.77
N LEU A 647 -10.49 -6.83 0.93
CA LEU A 647 -9.45 -6.93 -0.08
C LEU A 647 -8.08 -7.16 0.55
N LYS A 648 -7.76 -6.51 1.68
CA LYS A 648 -6.46 -6.65 2.36
C LYS A 648 -6.16 -8.10 2.78
N GLU A 649 -7.18 -8.88 3.13
CA GLU A 649 -7.02 -10.29 3.52
C GLU A 649 -6.71 -11.20 2.32
N HIS A 650 -7.26 -10.90 1.14
CA HIS A 650 -7.16 -11.76 -0.06
C HIS A 650 -6.34 -11.17 -1.21
N ALA A 651 -5.85 -9.94 -1.06
CA ALA A 651 -5.09 -9.15 -2.02
C ALA A 651 -3.89 -9.90 -2.59
N VAL A 652 -3.05 -10.41 -1.70
CA VAL A 652 -1.79 -11.07 -2.07
C VAL A 652 -2.04 -12.29 -2.96
N ASP A 653 -3.06 -13.09 -2.63
CA ASP A 653 -3.43 -14.26 -3.41
C ASP A 653 -4.08 -13.89 -4.75
N TYR A 654 -4.89 -12.81 -4.77
CA TYR A 654 -5.49 -12.31 -6.00
C TYR A 654 -4.43 -11.83 -6.99
N GLU A 655 -3.50 -10.99 -6.55
CA GLU A 655 -2.43 -10.44 -7.38
C GLU A 655 -1.48 -11.55 -7.87
N ARG A 656 -1.09 -12.49 -7.01
CA ARG A 656 -0.28 -13.66 -7.39
C ARG A 656 -0.92 -14.50 -8.49
N ARG A 657 -2.22 -14.83 -8.36
CA ARG A 657 -2.94 -15.62 -9.36
C ARG A 657 -3.02 -14.89 -10.69
N LYS A 658 -3.30 -13.59 -10.67
CA LYS A 658 -3.38 -12.76 -11.88
C LYS A 658 -2.03 -12.63 -12.57
N PHE A 659 -0.96 -12.44 -11.80
CA PHE A 659 0.40 -12.43 -12.33
C PHE A 659 0.80 -13.79 -12.92
N GLU A 660 0.44 -14.90 -12.26
CA GLU A 660 0.69 -16.25 -12.79
C GLU A 660 -0.07 -16.50 -14.10
N LEU A 661 -1.31 -16.01 -14.21
CA LEU A 661 -2.08 -16.06 -15.46
C LEU A 661 -1.41 -15.22 -16.56
N ALA A 662 -0.91 -14.02 -16.23
CA ALA A 662 -0.19 -13.16 -17.16
C ALA A 662 1.09 -13.84 -17.69
N LEU A 663 1.87 -14.48 -16.80
CA LEU A 663 3.05 -15.28 -17.17
C LEU A 663 2.68 -16.48 -18.05
N LYS A 664 1.64 -17.26 -17.69
CA LYS A 664 1.18 -18.42 -18.49
C LYS A 664 0.67 -18.02 -19.88
N SER A 665 0.05 -16.84 -19.99
CA SER A 665 -0.41 -16.28 -21.25
C SER A 665 0.70 -15.66 -22.11
N ASN A 666 1.96 -15.72 -21.64
CA ASN A 666 3.14 -15.11 -22.26
C ASN A 666 3.00 -13.60 -22.54
N ARG A 667 2.17 -12.92 -21.73
CA ARG A 667 1.98 -11.45 -21.81
C ARG A 667 3.08 -10.69 -21.09
N LEU A 668 3.79 -11.35 -20.16
CA LEU A 668 4.90 -10.81 -19.39
C LEU A 668 6.05 -11.84 -19.37
N THR A 669 7.29 -11.37 -19.52
CA THR A 669 8.51 -12.14 -19.23
C THR A 669 9.20 -11.55 -18.00
N LEU A 670 10.16 -12.26 -17.40
CA LEU A 670 10.88 -11.80 -16.19
C LEU A 670 12.28 -11.23 -16.51
N ASP A 671 12.50 -10.82 -17.75
CA ASP A 671 13.83 -10.47 -18.26
C ASP A 671 14.34 -9.13 -17.67
N ARG A 672 13.47 -8.13 -17.51
CA ARG A 672 13.86 -6.85 -16.90
C ARG A 672 14.06 -7.01 -15.40
N THR A 673 13.20 -7.79 -14.74
CA THR A 673 13.34 -8.14 -13.32
C THR A 673 14.68 -8.83 -13.05
N ARG A 674 15.11 -9.71 -13.95
CA ARG A 674 16.42 -10.35 -13.89
C ARG A 674 17.57 -9.38 -14.11
N THR A 675 17.46 -8.50 -15.10
CA THR A 675 18.45 -7.45 -15.40
C THR A 675 18.60 -6.46 -14.23
N TRP A 676 17.50 -6.15 -13.54
CA TRP A 676 17.48 -5.28 -12.37
C TRP A 676 18.17 -5.90 -11.15
N LEU A 677 17.94 -7.20 -10.87
CA LEU A 677 18.53 -7.86 -9.69
C LEU A 677 20.00 -8.27 -9.87
N THR A 678 20.43 -8.53 -11.10
CA THR A 678 21.78 -9.06 -11.42
C THR A 678 22.93 -8.17 -10.87
N PRO A 679 22.97 -6.84 -11.10
CA PRO A 679 24.04 -5.97 -10.61
C PRO A 679 24.18 -5.99 -9.09
N THR A 680 23.04 -6.04 -8.38
CA THR A 680 23.02 -6.09 -6.92
C THR A 680 23.56 -7.42 -6.41
N ILE A 681 23.17 -8.54 -7.04
CA ILE A 681 23.68 -9.87 -6.69
C ILE A 681 25.20 -9.92 -6.88
N ASP A 682 25.71 -9.41 -8.00
CA ASP A 682 27.15 -9.35 -8.30
C ASP A 682 27.92 -8.51 -7.29
N SER A 683 27.38 -7.36 -6.89
CA SER A 683 27.97 -6.50 -5.85
C SER A 683 28.07 -7.23 -4.51
N PHE A 684 26.99 -7.88 -4.07
CA PHE A 684 26.99 -8.68 -2.84
C PHE A 684 27.96 -9.85 -2.90
N LEU A 685 28.05 -10.55 -4.04
CA LEU A 685 29.01 -11.63 -4.23
C LEU A 685 30.46 -11.15 -4.12
N ARG A 686 30.79 -9.98 -4.66
CA ARG A 686 32.11 -9.36 -4.50
C ARG A 686 32.41 -9.04 -3.04
N THR A 687 31.49 -8.39 -2.34
CA THR A 687 31.68 -8.06 -0.92
C THR A 687 31.81 -9.30 -0.04
N VAL A 688 31.08 -10.37 -0.36
CA VAL A 688 31.20 -11.66 0.34
C VAL A 688 32.55 -12.33 0.06
N ALA A 689 33.04 -12.25 -1.18
CA ALA A 689 34.34 -12.78 -1.56
C ALA A 689 35.50 -12.03 -0.89
N GLU A 690 35.38 -10.71 -0.73
CA GLU A 690 36.36 -9.87 -0.02
C GLU A 690 36.37 -10.14 1.49
N ARG A 691 35.19 -10.35 2.09
CA ARG A 691 35.07 -10.63 3.54
C ARG A 691 35.49 -12.05 3.94
N ASN A 692 35.41 -13.01 3.01
CA ASN A 692 35.74 -14.42 3.28
C ASN A 692 36.57 -15.03 2.14
N PRO A 693 37.88 -14.70 2.04
CA PRO A 693 38.77 -15.24 1.00
C PRO A 693 38.93 -16.77 1.08
N GLU A 694 38.72 -17.39 2.26
CA GLU A 694 38.86 -18.84 2.46
C GLU A 694 37.61 -19.67 2.10
N ASN A 695 36.51 -19.07 1.63
CA ASN A 695 35.26 -19.77 1.27
C ASN A 695 34.68 -20.69 2.37
N VAL A 696 34.90 -20.36 3.64
CA VAL A 696 34.36 -21.13 4.77
C VAL A 696 32.95 -20.64 5.09
N TYR A 697 31.94 -21.39 4.65
CA TYR A 697 30.53 -21.12 4.97
C TYR A 697 30.02 -22.12 6.01
N LEU A 698 29.23 -21.64 6.99
CA LEU A 698 28.42 -22.51 7.84
C LEU A 698 27.54 -23.44 6.98
N PRO A 699 27.26 -24.69 7.40
CA PRO A 699 26.52 -25.67 6.60
C PRO A 699 25.17 -25.18 6.05
N GLN A 700 24.49 -24.26 6.75
CA GLN A 700 23.22 -23.65 6.35
C GLN A 700 23.36 -22.59 5.23
N HIS A 701 24.54 -21.97 5.08
CA HIS A 701 24.79 -20.89 4.12
C HIS A 701 25.63 -21.33 2.91
N LYS A 702 26.10 -22.60 2.87
CA LYS A 702 26.87 -23.17 1.75
C LYS A 702 26.14 -23.09 0.40
N HIS A 703 24.81 -23.22 0.37
CA HIS A 703 24.05 -23.21 -0.88
C HIS A 703 23.82 -21.80 -1.45
N ASN A 704 23.74 -20.78 -0.59
CA ASN A 704 23.42 -19.39 -0.93
C ASN A 704 24.62 -18.43 -0.82
N HIS A 705 25.86 -18.94 -0.65
CA HIS A 705 27.06 -18.11 -0.43
C HIS A 705 26.93 -17.09 0.72
N GLY A 706 26.10 -17.35 1.73
CA GLY A 706 25.86 -16.40 2.84
C GLY A 706 24.95 -15.21 2.51
N ILE A 707 24.35 -15.15 1.30
CA ILE A 707 23.46 -14.07 0.89
C ILE A 707 22.05 -14.27 1.46
N LYS A 708 21.50 -13.24 2.09
CA LYS A 708 20.08 -13.16 2.47
C LYS A 708 19.29 -12.53 1.33
N PHE A 709 18.31 -13.22 0.77
CA PHE A 709 17.54 -12.74 -0.39
C PHE A 709 16.79 -11.43 -0.10
N ASP A 710 16.34 -11.23 1.14
CA ASP A 710 15.68 -9.98 1.54
C ASP A 710 16.62 -8.78 1.51
N GLN A 711 17.92 -8.98 1.79
CA GLN A 711 18.91 -7.91 1.71
C GLN A 711 19.22 -7.53 0.26
N VAL A 712 19.23 -8.51 -0.65
CA VAL A 712 19.42 -8.26 -2.09
C VAL A 712 18.23 -7.47 -2.64
N TYR A 713 17.01 -7.88 -2.32
CA TYR A 713 15.81 -7.17 -2.76
C TYR A 713 15.76 -5.73 -2.22
N ASN A 714 15.98 -5.54 -0.92
CA ASN A 714 15.95 -4.21 -0.32
C ASN A 714 17.03 -3.29 -0.92
N GLU A 715 18.21 -3.82 -1.21
CA GLU A 715 19.27 -3.05 -1.88
C GLU A 715 18.91 -2.71 -3.32
N ALA A 716 18.39 -3.68 -4.08
CA ALA A 716 17.99 -3.47 -5.47
C ALA A 716 16.87 -2.44 -5.58
N LEU A 717 15.91 -2.44 -4.65
CA LEU A 717 14.81 -1.48 -4.60
C LEU A 717 15.31 -0.07 -4.32
N VAL A 718 16.15 0.10 -3.30
CA VAL A 718 16.71 1.41 -2.95
C VAL A 718 17.61 1.93 -4.07
N SER A 719 18.48 1.08 -4.62
CA SER A 719 19.34 1.47 -5.75
C SER A 719 18.54 1.87 -6.99
N PHE A 720 17.38 1.25 -7.23
CA PHE A 720 16.51 1.59 -8.36
C PHE A 720 15.79 2.92 -8.16
N ILE A 721 15.26 3.21 -6.97
CA ILE A 721 14.56 4.47 -6.69
C ILE A 721 15.54 5.66 -6.74
N PHE A 722 16.76 5.49 -6.24
CA PHE A 722 17.77 6.55 -6.17
C PHE A 722 18.73 6.56 -7.37
N GLN A 723 18.41 5.84 -8.44
CA GLN A 723 19.19 5.92 -9.67
C GLN A 723 19.06 7.30 -10.32
N GLN A 724 20.03 7.67 -11.15
CA GLN A 724 20.06 8.97 -11.83
C GLN A 724 19.25 8.98 -13.12
N SER A 725 18.94 7.81 -13.69
CA SER A 725 18.11 7.68 -14.89
C SER A 725 16.63 7.77 -14.57
N ILE A 726 15.86 8.43 -15.43
CA ILE A 726 14.41 8.55 -15.30
C ILE A 726 13.76 7.16 -15.31
N ILE A 727 12.88 6.90 -14.34
CA ILE A 727 12.07 5.69 -14.29
C ILE A 727 10.95 5.81 -15.33
N ASP A 728 11.05 5.03 -16.41
CA ASP A 728 10.02 4.91 -17.45
C ASP A 728 9.47 3.47 -17.52
N LYS A 729 8.33 3.28 -18.17
CA LYS A 729 7.66 1.98 -18.37
C LYS A 729 8.57 0.92 -18.99
N ASN A 730 9.58 1.34 -19.75
CA ASN A 730 10.56 0.45 -20.39
C ASN A 730 11.75 0.07 -19.48
N SER A 731 12.07 0.92 -18.51
CA SER A 731 13.16 0.73 -17.55
C SER A 731 12.71 -0.02 -16.29
N CYS A 732 11.41 0.06 -15.97
CA CYS A 732 10.83 -0.58 -14.79
C CYS A 732 10.81 -2.12 -14.89
N PRO A 733 11.14 -2.84 -13.80
CA PRO A 733 10.91 -4.29 -13.70
C PRO A 733 9.44 -4.64 -13.92
N GLU A 734 9.17 -5.84 -14.46
CA GLU A 734 7.79 -6.27 -14.75
C GLU A 734 6.93 -6.40 -13.49
N THR A 735 7.55 -6.64 -12.34
CA THR A 735 6.90 -6.70 -11.02
C THR A 735 6.48 -5.34 -10.47
N PHE A 736 6.90 -4.22 -11.09
CA PHE A 736 6.59 -2.85 -10.68
C PHE A 736 5.84 -2.06 -11.78
N LEU A 737 5.29 -2.73 -12.79
CA LEU A 737 4.59 -2.06 -13.90
C LEU A 737 3.34 -1.28 -13.46
N LEU A 738 2.71 -1.67 -12.36
CA LEU A 738 1.58 -0.95 -11.78
C LEU A 738 2.01 0.33 -11.04
N ASP A 739 3.27 0.40 -10.59
CA ASP A 739 3.79 1.46 -9.73
C ASP A 739 4.74 2.45 -10.44
N VAL A 740 4.76 2.48 -11.78
CA VAL A 740 5.75 3.28 -12.53
C VAL A 740 5.69 4.77 -12.16
N GLU A 741 4.49 5.36 -12.13
CA GLU A 741 4.29 6.76 -11.76
C GLU A 741 4.65 7.02 -10.29
N ARG A 742 4.30 6.08 -9.41
CA ARG A 742 4.60 6.14 -7.98
C ARG A 742 6.12 6.10 -7.72
N LEU A 743 6.84 5.22 -8.42
CA LEU A 743 8.30 5.12 -8.33
C LEU A 743 8.99 6.35 -8.89
N TRP A 744 8.47 6.91 -9.99
CA TRP A 744 8.95 8.18 -10.54
C TRP A 744 8.76 9.33 -9.53
N ASN A 745 7.60 9.41 -8.88
CA ASN A 745 7.36 10.38 -7.80
C ASN A 745 8.32 10.18 -6.61
N PHE A 746 8.60 8.94 -6.20
CA PHE A 746 9.58 8.67 -5.13
C PHE A 746 11.01 9.07 -5.53
N GLN A 747 11.38 8.90 -6.80
CA GLN A 747 12.66 9.35 -7.33
C GLN A 747 12.76 10.88 -7.26
N ASN A 748 11.73 11.60 -7.71
CA ASN A 748 11.69 13.06 -7.65
C ASN A 748 11.71 13.58 -6.21
N GLU A 749 10.90 13.01 -5.32
CA GLU A 749 10.85 13.37 -3.88
C GLU A 749 12.22 13.09 -3.23
N GLY A 750 12.85 11.94 -3.53
CA GLY A 750 14.18 11.60 -3.04
C GLY A 750 15.29 12.52 -3.54
N GLN A 751 15.23 12.94 -4.81
CA GLN A 751 16.14 13.92 -5.39
C GLN A 751 15.94 15.30 -4.77
N ALA A 752 14.69 15.76 -4.63
CA ALA A 752 14.37 17.03 -3.98
C ALA A 752 14.88 17.07 -2.54
N ILE A 753 14.64 16.02 -1.74
CA ILE A 753 15.17 15.91 -0.37
C ILE A 753 16.71 15.98 -0.37
N THR A 754 17.37 15.31 -1.32
CA THR A 754 18.84 15.33 -1.42
C THR A 754 19.36 16.72 -1.78
N ILE A 755 18.70 17.41 -2.72
CA ILE A 755 19.04 18.78 -3.13
C ILE A 755 18.84 19.74 -1.96
N VAL A 756 17.67 19.73 -1.32
CA VAL A 756 17.38 20.61 -0.17
C VAL A 756 18.35 20.34 0.98
N ALA A 757 18.66 19.08 1.29
CA ALA A 757 19.66 18.74 2.30
C ALA A 757 21.05 19.30 1.94
N ALA A 758 21.47 19.20 0.68
CA ALA A 758 22.74 19.71 0.21
C ALA A 758 22.79 21.25 0.28
N LEU A 759 21.74 21.92 -0.18
CA LEU A 759 21.62 23.38 -0.14
C LEU A 759 21.61 23.89 1.30
N LEU A 760 20.83 23.29 2.20
CA LEU A 760 20.82 23.67 3.61
C LEU A 760 22.16 23.42 4.29
N MET A 761 22.85 22.33 3.96
CA MET A 761 24.20 22.07 4.48
C MET A 761 25.19 23.13 3.99
N LEU A 762 25.10 23.55 2.73
CA LEU A 762 25.92 24.64 2.18
C LEU A 762 25.61 25.97 2.86
N THR A 763 24.33 26.32 2.97
CA THR A 763 23.89 27.56 3.64
C THR A 763 24.37 27.58 5.08
N LYS A 764 24.25 26.46 5.81
CA LYS A 764 24.76 26.35 7.19
C LYS A 764 26.27 26.50 7.24
N ASN A 765 27.03 25.85 6.35
CA ASN A 765 28.49 25.97 6.30
C ASN A 765 28.95 27.41 6.00
N VAL A 766 28.24 28.12 5.12
CA VAL A 766 28.53 29.53 4.80
C VAL A 766 28.17 30.44 5.99
N ALA A 767 27.03 30.20 6.63
CA ALA A 767 26.58 30.94 7.81
C ALA A 767 27.52 30.75 9.01
N THR A 768 28.00 29.53 9.28
CA THR A 768 28.94 29.25 10.38
C THR A 768 30.32 29.89 10.21
N ASN A 769 30.72 30.16 8.96
CA ASN A 769 31.98 30.85 8.67
C ASN A 769 31.90 32.37 8.90
N GLN A 770 30.71 32.91 9.17
CA GLN A 770 30.50 34.31 9.52
C GLN A 770 30.14 34.42 11.01
N ALA A 771 30.92 35.18 11.77
CA ALA A 771 30.96 35.18 13.24
C ALA A 771 29.65 35.60 13.98
N ASN A 772 28.53 35.85 13.29
CA ASN A 772 27.30 36.42 13.85
C ASN A 772 26.07 35.49 13.75
N PHE A 773 26.20 34.22 13.36
CA PHE A 773 25.06 33.30 13.27
C PHE A 773 24.96 32.35 14.47
N SER A 774 23.88 32.48 15.26
CA SER A 774 23.53 31.52 16.32
C SER A 774 23.09 30.18 15.72
N SER A 775 23.43 29.08 16.40
CA SER A 775 23.18 27.70 15.93
C SER A 775 21.70 27.27 15.96
N ASP A 776 20.82 28.04 16.62
CA ASP A 776 19.37 27.82 16.72
C ASP A 776 18.60 28.93 16.00
N ASP A 777 18.55 28.90 14.67
CA ASP A 777 17.82 29.89 13.87
C ASP A 777 16.45 29.34 13.44
N ASP A 778 15.38 29.92 13.99
CA ASP A 778 13.97 29.65 13.68
C ASP A 778 13.60 29.90 12.20
N ASN A 779 14.49 30.49 11.41
CA ASN A 779 14.29 30.79 10.00
C ASN A 779 14.79 29.69 9.05
N LEU A 780 15.63 28.74 9.51
CA LEU A 780 16.08 27.59 8.72
C LEU A 780 14.95 26.66 8.25
N PRO A 781 13.90 26.37 9.07
CA PRO A 781 12.73 25.61 8.63
C PRO A 781 11.96 26.32 7.52
N LYS A 782 11.85 27.66 7.58
CA LYS A 782 11.16 28.47 6.57
C LYS A 782 11.90 28.41 5.23
N LEU A 783 13.23 28.53 5.24
CA LEU A 783 14.05 28.34 4.05
C LEU A 783 13.88 26.93 3.46
N LYS A 784 13.85 25.90 4.30
CA LYS A 784 13.60 24.52 3.86
C LYS A 784 12.24 24.41 3.17
N ASP A 785 11.17 24.97 3.74
CA ASP A 785 9.82 24.94 3.15
C ASP A 785 9.75 25.73 1.83
N THR A 786 10.37 26.91 1.73
CA THR A 786 10.41 27.68 0.47
C THR A 786 11.21 26.97 -0.62
N LEU A 787 12.32 26.31 -0.28
CA LEU A 787 13.10 25.52 -1.24
C LEU A 787 12.31 24.31 -1.77
N PHE A 788 11.52 23.63 -0.92
CA PHE A 788 10.64 22.55 -1.38
C PHE A 788 9.54 23.06 -2.32
N VAL A 789 8.93 24.22 -2.03
CA VAL A 789 7.93 24.84 -2.91
C VAL A 789 8.54 25.21 -4.26
N LEU A 790 9.72 25.84 -4.26
CA LEU A 790 10.42 26.18 -5.51
C LEU A 790 10.79 24.93 -6.31
N LEU A 791 11.20 23.83 -5.68
CA LEU A 791 11.52 22.60 -6.40
C LEU A 791 10.29 21.85 -6.96
N LEU A 792 9.08 22.20 -6.50
CA LEU A 792 7.82 21.67 -7.04
C LEU A 792 7.39 22.41 -8.32
N ASP A 793 7.84 23.65 -8.52
CA ASP A 793 7.54 24.46 -9.69
C ASP A 793 8.48 24.13 -10.87
N GLY A 794 7.88 23.79 -12.03
CA GLY A 794 8.61 23.40 -13.24
C GLY A 794 9.43 24.50 -13.92
N ASP A 795 9.21 25.77 -13.54
CA ASP A 795 9.88 26.96 -14.09
C ASP A 795 11.06 27.42 -13.21
N THR A 796 11.42 26.66 -12.18
CA THR A 796 12.46 27.07 -11.23
C THR A 796 13.84 27.01 -11.86
N THR A 797 14.47 28.17 -11.94
CA THR A 797 15.85 28.31 -12.41
C THR A 797 16.84 28.24 -11.24
N ILE A 798 18.10 27.93 -11.56
CA ILE A 798 19.21 27.90 -10.58
C ILE A 798 19.37 29.28 -9.91
N ASP A 799 19.05 30.35 -10.62
CA ASP A 799 19.11 31.72 -10.12
C ASP A 799 18.04 31.99 -9.05
N ASN A 800 16.83 31.42 -9.17
CA ASN A 800 15.77 31.55 -8.16
C ASN A 800 16.17 30.88 -6.85
N LEU A 801 16.71 29.66 -6.91
CA LEU A 801 17.22 28.95 -5.73
C LEU A 801 18.37 29.70 -5.07
N THR A 802 19.24 30.30 -5.88
CA THR A 802 20.36 31.07 -5.35
C THR A 802 19.90 32.40 -4.73
N ALA A 803 18.90 33.07 -5.31
CA ALA A 803 18.34 34.30 -4.77
C ALA A 803 17.73 34.09 -3.38
N GLU A 804 16.99 33.00 -3.17
CA GLU A 804 16.44 32.67 -1.84
C GLU A 804 17.51 32.35 -0.80
N ILE A 805 18.56 31.63 -1.18
CA ILE A 805 19.70 31.37 -0.29
C ILE A 805 20.42 32.68 0.08
N LEU A 806 20.55 33.61 -0.86
CA LEU A 806 21.15 34.92 -0.63
C LEU A 806 20.27 35.85 0.21
N ASN A 807 18.94 35.76 0.11
CA ASN A 807 17.99 36.50 0.94
C ASN A 807 18.01 36.01 2.41
N TYR A 808 18.30 34.73 2.63
CA TYR A 808 18.43 34.15 3.96
C TYR A 808 19.74 34.52 4.66
N LEU A 809 20.82 34.74 3.91
CA LEU A 809 22.11 35.16 4.45
C LEU A 809 22.09 36.67 4.79
N PRO A 810 22.87 37.13 5.79
CA PRO A 810 22.80 38.52 6.25
C PRO A 810 23.32 39.49 5.17
N SER A 811 22.72 40.68 5.09
CA SER A 811 22.91 41.69 4.01
C SER A 811 24.35 42.23 3.84
N SER A 812 25.30 41.80 4.68
CA SER A 812 26.71 42.18 4.68
C SER A 812 27.62 41.20 3.92
N LEU A 813 27.11 40.51 2.89
CA LEU A 813 27.90 39.56 2.08
C LEU A 813 28.77 40.29 1.04
N SER A 814 30.05 39.92 0.95
CA SER A 814 30.92 40.40 -0.13
C SER A 814 30.47 39.84 -1.49
N SER A 815 30.66 40.59 -2.57
CA SER A 815 30.36 40.15 -3.95
C SER A 815 31.05 38.82 -4.32
N GLU A 816 32.22 38.57 -3.72
CA GLU A 816 32.96 37.31 -3.83
C GLU A 816 32.22 36.13 -3.19
N THR A 817 31.64 36.29 -2.00
CA THR A 817 30.84 35.24 -1.34
C THR A 817 29.55 34.94 -2.09
N GLN A 818 28.90 35.94 -2.69
CA GLN A 818 27.68 35.72 -3.49
C GLN A 818 27.96 34.95 -4.78
N SER A 819 29.07 35.25 -5.46
CA SER A 819 29.51 34.49 -6.63
C SER A 819 29.97 33.07 -6.27
N LEU A 820 30.56 32.88 -5.08
CA LEU A 820 30.91 31.57 -4.55
C LEU A 820 29.66 30.73 -4.26
N VAL A 821 28.62 31.31 -3.62
CA VAL A 821 27.33 30.62 -3.39
C VAL A 821 26.69 30.22 -4.72
N LYS A 822 26.62 31.11 -5.72
CA LYS A 822 26.17 30.77 -7.08
C LYS A 822 26.96 29.61 -7.71
N SER A 823 28.29 29.62 -7.57
CA SER A 823 29.15 28.54 -8.05
C SER A 823 28.92 27.23 -7.29
N MET A 824 28.66 27.28 -5.98
CA MET A 824 28.41 26.10 -5.16
C MET A 824 27.03 25.49 -5.42
N VAL A 825 25.98 26.31 -5.55
CA VAL A 825 24.62 25.87 -5.88
C VAL A 825 24.59 25.22 -7.26
N SER A 826 25.20 25.84 -8.27
CA SER A 826 25.30 25.28 -9.62
C SER A 826 26.13 23.99 -9.67
N LYS A 827 27.20 23.88 -8.89
CA LYS A 827 27.97 22.63 -8.75
C LYS A 827 27.18 21.53 -8.06
N THR A 828 26.39 21.86 -7.04
CA THR A 828 25.61 20.88 -6.26
C THR A 828 24.44 20.30 -7.03
N LEU A 829 23.87 21.09 -7.95
CA LEU A 829 22.85 20.65 -8.91
C LEU A 829 23.44 19.92 -10.13
N SER A 830 24.77 19.88 -10.27
CA SER A 830 25.44 19.19 -11.37
C SER A 830 25.61 17.69 -11.07
N GLN A 831 25.49 16.86 -12.12
CA GLN A 831 25.46 15.39 -12.08
C GLN A 831 26.70 14.71 -11.47
N SER A 832 27.78 15.46 -11.22
CA SER A 832 29.08 14.95 -10.76
C SER A 832 29.46 15.35 -9.34
N ASP A 833 28.55 15.98 -8.59
CA ASP A 833 28.91 16.46 -7.26
C ASP A 833 29.11 15.33 -6.24
N LYS A 834 30.24 15.44 -5.52
CA LYS A 834 30.62 14.55 -4.43
C LYS A 834 29.73 14.76 -3.20
N VAL A 835 29.24 15.99 -2.98
CA VAL A 835 28.36 16.29 -1.84
C VAL A 835 26.98 15.70 -2.09
N PHE A 836 26.38 15.94 -3.26
CA PHE A 836 25.13 15.30 -3.67
C PHE A 836 25.20 13.77 -3.61
N SER A 837 26.22 13.14 -4.19
CA SER A 837 26.37 11.68 -4.17
C SER A 837 26.59 11.12 -2.77
N LEU A 838 27.32 11.83 -1.89
CA LEU A 838 27.50 11.43 -0.50
C LEU A 838 26.18 11.51 0.29
N LEU A 839 25.44 12.61 0.16
CA LEU A 839 24.15 12.79 0.83
C LEU A 839 23.11 11.80 0.30
N SER A 840 23.04 11.58 -1.01
CA SER A 840 22.20 10.56 -1.62
C SER A 840 22.52 9.18 -1.04
N ARG A 841 23.80 8.80 -0.92
CA ARG A 841 24.20 7.52 -0.31
C ARG A 841 23.80 7.41 1.16
N ARG A 842 23.88 8.51 1.93
CA ARG A 842 23.43 8.54 3.34
C ARG A 842 21.92 8.39 3.45
N ILE A 843 21.16 9.09 2.61
CA ILE A 843 19.69 8.99 2.51
C ILE A 843 19.28 7.56 2.13
N GLN A 844 19.92 6.96 1.11
CA GLN A 844 19.74 5.56 0.75
C GLN A 844 19.99 4.62 1.93
N GLY A 845 21.05 4.88 2.72
CA GLY A 845 21.36 4.14 3.94
C GLY A 845 20.24 4.21 4.99
N VAL A 846 19.66 5.39 5.20
CA VAL A 846 18.51 5.61 6.12
C VAL A 846 17.29 4.83 5.65
N VAL A 847 16.93 4.93 4.36
CA VAL A 847 15.78 4.21 3.79
C VAL A 847 16.00 2.68 3.86
N LYS A 848 17.21 2.22 3.55
CA LYS A 848 17.59 0.81 3.65
C LYS A 848 17.50 0.30 5.09
N GLN A 849 17.97 1.06 6.07
CA GLN A 849 17.87 0.70 7.48
C GLN A 849 16.39 0.56 7.88
N HIS A 850 15.55 1.52 7.49
CA HIS A 850 14.12 1.47 7.77
C HIS A 850 13.42 0.27 7.12
N LEU A 851 13.79 -0.09 5.88
CA LEU A 851 13.29 -1.31 5.21
C LEU A 851 13.69 -2.60 5.95
N GLN A 852 14.88 -2.63 6.56
CA GLN A 852 15.41 -3.82 7.25
C GLN A 852 14.89 -3.98 8.68
N THR A 853 14.84 -2.90 9.46
CA THR A 853 14.45 -2.94 10.89
C THR A 853 12.96 -2.67 11.08
N GLY A 854 12.32 -2.02 10.10
CA GLY A 854 10.96 -1.52 10.20
C GLY A 854 10.77 -0.34 11.13
N GLN A 855 11.85 0.24 11.64
CA GLN A 855 11.85 1.45 12.45
C GLN A 855 12.72 2.52 11.80
N PHE A 856 12.23 3.75 11.78
CA PHE A 856 12.99 4.89 11.27
C PHE A 856 14.19 5.19 12.19
N PRO A 857 15.37 5.54 11.65
CA PRO A 857 16.56 5.80 12.46
C PRO A 857 16.37 6.94 13.47
N LYS A 858 17.07 6.84 14.62
CA LYS A 858 17.02 7.85 15.69
C LYS A 858 17.63 9.19 15.23
N LYS A 859 17.23 10.29 15.88
CA LYS A 859 17.72 11.66 15.61
C LYS A 859 19.24 11.78 15.64
N GLU A 860 19.92 11.04 16.52
CA GLU A 860 21.39 11.01 16.62
C GLU A 860 22.07 10.50 15.34
N THR A 861 21.54 9.43 14.73
CA THR A 861 22.06 8.87 13.48
C THR A 861 21.81 9.81 12.30
N LEU A 862 20.66 10.50 12.30
CA LEU A 862 20.32 11.49 11.28
C LEU A 862 21.19 12.75 11.38
N ALA A 863 21.56 13.15 12.60
CA ALA A 863 22.51 14.23 12.86
C ALA A 863 23.91 13.86 12.36
N GLN A 864 24.39 12.64 12.62
CA GLN A 864 25.68 12.13 12.09
C GLN A 864 25.71 12.11 10.56
N TYR A 865 24.57 11.85 9.91
CA TYR A 865 24.46 11.89 8.45
C TYR A 865 24.26 13.30 7.89
N GLY A 866 24.01 14.32 8.71
CA GLY A 866 23.76 15.69 8.25
C GLY A 866 22.39 15.87 7.58
N VAL A 867 21.42 14.99 7.88
CA VAL A 867 20.09 14.95 7.23
C VAL A 867 18.96 15.29 8.23
N LEU A 868 19.33 15.77 9.43
CA LEU A 868 18.37 16.06 10.50
C LEU A 868 17.33 17.12 10.12
N THR A 869 17.71 18.11 9.31
CA THR A 869 16.85 19.22 8.88
C THR A 869 15.71 18.80 7.95
N VAL A 870 15.89 17.72 7.18
CA VAL A 870 14.89 17.15 6.25
C VAL A 870 14.35 15.81 6.74
N ALA A 871 14.48 15.53 8.05
CA ALA A 871 14.14 14.25 8.63
C ALA A 871 12.65 13.90 8.49
N LYS A 872 11.74 14.90 8.55
CA LYS A 872 10.29 14.67 8.47
C LYS A 872 9.88 14.21 7.07
N GLU A 873 10.38 14.89 6.05
CA GLU A 873 10.12 14.60 4.64
C GLU A 873 10.74 13.24 4.26
N LEU A 874 11.97 12.98 4.76
CA LEU A 874 12.62 11.69 4.58
C LEU A 874 11.87 10.55 5.30
N GLU A 875 11.32 10.79 6.48
CA GLU A 875 10.50 9.80 7.20
C GLU A 875 9.22 9.47 6.41
N GLN A 876 8.56 10.48 5.85
CA GLN A 876 7.36 10.30 5.03
C GLN A 876 7.68 9.50 3.75
N LEU A 877 8.70 9.91 2.99
CA LEU A 877 9.14 9.18 1.79
C LEU A 877 9.54 7.73 2.15
N SER A 878 10.29 7.56 3.23
CA SER A 878 10.74 6.23 3.65
C SER A 878 9.57 5.33 4.08
N LYS A 879 8.54 5.85 4.74
CA LYS A 879 7.30 5.11 5.04
C LYS A 879 6.59 4.66 3.77
N LYS A 880 6.42 5.57 2.79
CA LYS A 880 5.79 5.24 1.48
C LYS A 880 6.56 4.12 0.76
N ILE A 881 7.88 4.21 0.69
CA ILE A 881 8.75 3.18 0.09
C ILE A 881 8.65 1.85 0.85
N CYS A 882 8.56 1.87 2.19
CA CYS A 882 8.44 0.65 2.99
C CYS A 882 7.10 -0.07 2.77
N VAL A 883 6.00 0.66 2.64
CA VAL A 883 4.68 0.07 2.36
C VAL A 883 4.70 -0.65 1.02
N LEU A 884 5.16 0.05 -0.04
CA LEU A 884 5.27 -0.53 -1.38
C LEU A 884 6.24 -1.73 -1.39
N GLY A 885 7.44 -1.55 -0.83
CA GLY A 885 8.49 -2.55 -0.86
C GLY A 885 8.11 -3.85 -0.15
N ARG A 886 7.42 -3.76 1.00
CA ARG A 886 6.93 -4.93 1.74
C ARG A 886 5.81 -5.64 1.00
N TYR A 887 4.81 -4.90 0.53
CA TYR A 887 3.69 -5.49 -0.20
C TYR A 887 4.18 -6.19 -1.48
N ASN A 888 5.03 -5.53 -2.26
CA ASN A 888 5.63 -6.13 -3.46
C ASN A 888 6.47 -7.38 -3.13
N ARG A 889 7.25 -7.36 -2.04
CA ARG A 889 8.00 -8.55 -1.58
C ARG A 889 7.05 -9.68 -1.18
N GLU A 890 5.96 -9.39 -0.46
CA GLU A 890 4.96 -10.38 -0.07
C GLU A 890 4.31 -11.02 -1.29
N VAL A 891 3.89 -10.24 -2.28
CA VAL A 891 3.30 -10.77 -3.51
C VAL A 891 4.33 -11.59 -4.29
N TYR A 892 5.50 -11.02 -4.58
CA TYR A 892 6.42 -11.53 -5.61
C TYR A 892 7.62 -12.35 -5.09
N ALA A 893 7.74 -12.59 -3.78
CA ALA A 893 8.90 -13.28 -3.16
C ALA A 893 9.32 -14.56 -3.88
N SER A 894 8.38 -15.43 -4.28
CA SER A 894 8.70 -16.71 -4.91
C SER A 894 9.40 -16.55 -6.26
N TRP A 895 9.04 -15.54 -7.05
CA TRP A 895 9.67 -15.29 -8.34
C TRP A 895 11.05 -14.67 -8.16
N TYR A 896 11.21 -13.70 -7.25
CA TYR A 896 12.51 -13.13 -6.92
C TYR A 896 13.49 -14.19 -6.42
N ASP A 897 13.06 -15.06 -5.51
CA ASP A 897 13.91 -16.12 -4.97
C ASP A 897 14.32 -17.14 -6.05
N THR A 898 13.47 -17.34 -7.07
CA THR A 898 13.79 -18.21 -8.22
C THR A 898 14.84 -17.56 -9.11
N VAL A 899 14.64 -16.29 -9.49
CA VAL A 899 15.59 -15.51 -10.30
C VAL A 899 16.96 -15.43 -9.62
N ILE A 900 17.00 -15.16 -8.30
CA ILE A 900 18.25 -15.10 -7.54
C ILE A 900 18.96 -16.46 -7.56
N LYS A 901 18.24 -17.58 -7.35
CA LYS A 901 18.83 -18.92 -7.36
C LYS A 901 19.38 -19.31 -8.73
N GLU A 902 18.63 -19.02 -9.80
CA GLU A 902 19.05 -19.28 -11.18
C GLU A 902 20.34 -18.51 -11.49
N HIS A 903 20.37 -17.21 -11.19
CA HIS A 903 21.56 -16.39 -11.43
C HIS A 903 22.78 -16.86 -10.62
N LEU A 904 22.59 -17.23 -9.34
CA LEU A 904 23.65 -17.84 -8.53
C LEU A 904 24.16 -19.17 -9.10
N SER A 905 23.29 -19.96 -9.74
CA SER A 905 23.66 -21.22 -10.39
C SER A 905 24.48 -20.99 -11.66
N GLU A 906 24.12 -20.01 -12.48
CA GLU A 906 24.86 -19.65 -13.69
C GLU A 906 26.27 -19.13 -13.37
N ILE A 907 26.41 -18.32 -12.32
CA ILE A 907 27.71 -17.86 -11.85
C ILE A 907 28.59 -19.04 -11.39
N LYS A 908 28.00 -20.05 -10.71
CA LYS A 908 28.73 -21.28 -10.33
C LYS A 908 29.22 -22.04 -11.56
N GLU A 909 28.39 -22.19 -12.58
CA GLU A 909 28.78 -22.83 -13.83
C GLU A 909 29.88 -22.05 -14.57
N ALA A 910 29.75 -20.72 -14.65
CA ALA A 910 30.77 -19.86 -15.25
C ALA A 910 32.11 -19.94 -14.51
N ASN A 911 32.11 -19.95 -13.17
CA ASN A 911 33.31 -20.11 -12.36
C ASN A 911 33.93 -21.51 -12.50
N LYS A 912 33.11 -22.57 -12.63
CA LYS A 912 33.59 -23.93 -12.91
C LYS A 912 34.26 -24.00 -14.28
N LYS A 913 33.67 -23.39 -15.32
CA LYS A 913 34.26 -23.28 -16.67
C LYS A 913 35.58 -22.50 -16.65
N LYS A 914 35.65 -21.37 -15.94
CA LYS A 914 36.90 -20.60 -15.77
C LYS A 914 38.00 -21.41 -15.06
N LYS A 915 37.68 -22.15 -13.99
CA LYS A 915 38.64 -23.03 -13.30
C LYS A 915 39.11 -24.18 -14.17
N GLN A 916 38.24 -24.78 -14.97
CA GLN A 916 38.61 -25.83 -15.94
C GLN A 916 39.52 -25.27 -17.05
N ALA A 917 39.23 -24.09 -17.59
CA ALA A 917 40.08 -23.42 -18.56
C ALA A 917 41.46 -23.04 -17.99
N ALA A 918 41.52 -22.60 -16.72
CA ALA A 918 42.78 -22.30 -16.03
C ALA A 918 43.61 -23.56 -15.77
N LYS A 919 43.00 -24.67 -15.34
CA LYS A 919 43.68 -25.97 -15.20
C LYS A 919 44.18 -26.52 -16.55
N GLY A 920 43.40 -26.35 -17.62
CA GLY A 920 43.82 -26.73 -18.97
C GLY A 920 45.02 -25.92 -19.47
N LYS A 921 45.05 -24.61 -19.22
CA LYS A 921 46.20 -23.74 -19.53
C LYS A 921 47.45 -24.10 -18.70
N LEU A 922 47.28 -24.43 -17.41
CA LEU A 922 48.39 -24.86 -16.55
C LEU A 922 48.94 -26.23 -17.02
N SER A 923 48.05 -27.16 -17.40
CA SER A 923 48.45 -28.47 -17.92
C SER A 923 49.16 -28.37 -19.26
N MET A 924 48.73 -27.49 -20.18
CA MET A 924 49.49 -27.23 -21.42
C MET A 924 50.85 -26.61 -21.12
N LYS A 925 50.94 -25.66 -20.17
CA LYS A 925 52.21 -25.03 -19.81
C LYS A 925 53.21 -26.05 -19.24
N VAL A 926 52.75 -26.98 -18.40
CA VAL A 926 53.57 -28.09 -17.86
C VAL A 926 53.97 -29.09 -18.94
N ILE A 927 53.13 -29.32 -19.96
CA ILE A 927 53.46 -30.20 -21.09
C ILE A 927 54.46 -29.52 -22.04
N ASP A 928 54.34 -28.21 -22.26
CA ASP A 928 55.31 -27.43 -23.06
C ASP A 928 56.65 -27.28 -22.35
N ASP A 929 56.67 -27.13 -21.03
CA ASP A 929 57.91 -27.10 -20.24
C ASP A 929 58.61 -28.47 -20.25
N LYS A 930 57.87 -29.58 -20.19
CA LYS A 930 58.40 -30.96 -20.35
C LYS A 930 58.82 -31.36 -21.76
N ARG A 931 58.45 -30.58 -22.80
CA ARG A 931 58.91 -30.77 -24.18
C ARG A 931 60.16 -29.94 -24.50
N LYS A 932 60.51 -29.00 -23.62
CA LYS A 932 61.70 -28.14 -23.74
C LYS A 932 62.90 -28.67 -22.94
N GLU A 933 62.64 -29.46 -21.90
CA GLU A 933 63.60 -30.45 -21.37
C GLU A 933 63.71 -31.66 -22.31
#